data_AF-A0AAI9R5K5-F1
#
_entry.id   AF-A0AAI9R5K5-F1
#
_cell.length_a   1.000
_cell.length_b   1.000
_cell.length_c   1.000
_cell.angle_alpha   90.00
_cell.angle_beta   90.00
_cell.angle_gamma   90.00
#
_symmetry.space_group_name_H-M   'P 1'
#
loop_
_entity.id
_entity.type
_entity.pdbx_description
1 polymer ?
#
loop_
_entity_poly.entity_id
_entity_poly.type
_entity_poly.pdbx_seq_one_letter_code
_entity_poly.pdbx_strand_id
1 'polypeptide(L)'
;GASVDLITSLIQALTFGIINQGADQSGITFASISAPYAIEITNPGGGDCPDRYSPDELLFASHTEINCGVSAGFGYLHFAPPDNNGVRDLWELAYIELAFHPNRQAVIIPEEIDIVIRTDSVLPENSIVDGERGLTTIEYWADQRTDLHIHFHENRSELPPEESSDGSFGNVTDSIGWLRGMPQGSLSEGEIERVFRMLGSDGSQSQLPGELPDRLGFIIGIKNFSRDNSQNVDDPTLPVNPANPPKTLILLRSVQSVEQLDYDSWFTRHGANEDHRKIHIDARDLPTALVLYGSFELGGSNSENEFDNTDNLDFVSKVMDNVLINIVDLFLDIGTILNDVPSAVVDVISGGVDGASGLDGRTIHLLLTDNWLVTRSDMPLTSMLVQIGSSDHPVGSGDHLLLSKDRGLNLVQGRNGPVEPLAPVAASLRFSGLAAFSLIDDNELDEQTAVLRTTSDESFSFTYIEHPTGSIENLSFQALTLSDIPDNLSVHVSPDGIEYQASTDIESISYSGLDGDQRQAARIIGVPDSFTTTFGTVTEWSSETPISSIEAQITNSSDPVTMSGDHFLFHHDQVTETSSISARITGLSSIGWTAPEEEGASGPAGRGTAQMSVIGTKSLGIDVNHAPTQGGKQLSVVASIDPLPSTIGVQIPTGSGSGPSLDVPEFNASNGLSGVAFFISGIADLGRSVNSVLAGVTSDISTGSESEQDFSFGIMLDADSSFDLAVEAWHGDGTVKAPTWVHGVSLRAAPSGISDGFYLRVWIPGLPPQIDFSVTREMKPQGEDWSIAIGMVGWIPGHSELMVHFYGINGQDLLLTLQGLTVSSPTNLGLDALFEIRSVGQITEVTTSTHYVLSERLDWVHVLLIDRTAGSRTEVMIEDIPESVDLQASIGTAISIDMTVPEQYRREGTAVGSMMLQQMQWLDSAWWPATVFLTNIPGWINLTTAPSTDFDITKSLAFQGSPTLEFRASMEGASLYIEAHGKAINKKGDVILLAEGMTDFMSIKMTESYGLSIRSGGQGVERLYIRMSNIPATPPVVLEELEALGENLQRATINVRELLGPFYSVIEVDDVQGGRIIASARASATVEDTEFDLRGVLLDAQFSGGLPTGTTLGVNGMASDLSMLNMVPGMGDSNKHIMVVEPFSSAVLTILATTLGGD
;
A
#
# COMPACT_ATOMS: atom_id res chain seq x y z
N GLY A 1 74.22 11.54 -52.10
CA GLY A 1 74.08 12.96 -51.69
C GLY A 1 73.24 13.77 -52.66
N ALA A 2 72.04 13.30 -53.00
CA ALA A 2 70.99 14.08 -53.67
C ALA A 2 69.57 13.66 -53.19
N SER A 3 69.48 12.67 -52.29
CA SER A 3 68.24 12.15 -51.70
C SER A 3 67.93 12.72 -50.32
N VAL A 4 68.94 13.24 -49.61
CA VAL A 4 68.77 13.88 -48.29
C VAL A 4 68.17 15.29 -48.45
N ASP A 5 68.56 16.03 -49.48
CA ASP A 5 68.04 17.38 -49.76
C ASP A 5 66.55 17.40 -50.15
N LEU A 6 66.02 16.31 -50.72
CA LEU A 6 64.61 16.26 -51.11
C LEU A 6 63.69 16.13 -49.88
N ILE A 7 64.09 15.33 -48.88
CA ILE A 7 63.29 15.08 -47.68
C ILE A 7 63.32 16.29 -46.74
N THR A 8 64.47 16.93 -46.53
CA THR A 8 64.55 18.19 -45.77
C THR A 8 63.84 19.35 -46.47
N SER A 9 63.88 19.41 -47.81
CA SER A 9 63.12 20.42 -48.57
C SER A 9 61.61 20.19 -48.56
N LEU A 10 61.14 18.93 -48.48
CA LEU A 10 59.73 18.60 -48.38
C LEU A 10 59.17 18.92 -46.97
N ILE A 11 59.96 18.67 -45.92
CA ILE A 11 59.62 19.06 -44.53
C ILE A 11 59.60 20.59 -44.38
N GLN A 12 60.52 21.32 -45.03
CA GLN A 12 60.47 22.79 -45.06
C GLN A 12 59.32 23.37 -45.90
N ALA A 13 58.85 22.63 -46.92
CA ALA A 13 57.73 23.04 -47.76
C ALA A 13 56.36 22.77 -47.13
N LEU A 14 56.24 21.73 -46.30
CA LEU A 14 55.01 21.37 -45.57
C LEU A 14 54.79 22.21 -44.29
N THR A 15 55.82 22.90 -43.79
CA THR A 15 55.77 23.65 -42.51
C THR A 15 55.56 25.16 -42.65
N PHE A 16 55.34 25.68 -43.87
CA PHE A 16 55.05 27.10 -44.19
C PHE A 16 55.84 28.17 -43.39
N GLY A 17 57.06 27.85 -42.93
CA GLY A 17 57.93 28.79 -42.21
C GLY A 17 57.52 29.15 -40.77
N ILE A 18 56.63 28.40 -40.12
CA ILE A 18 56.29 28.60 -38.69
C ILE A 18 57.13 27.64 -37.83
N ILE A 19 58.46 27.83 -37.78
CA ILE A 19 59.33 27.10 -36.86
C ILE A 19 60.34 28.06 -36.23
N ASN A 20 60.37 28.05 -34.90
CA ASN A 20 61.28 28.84 -34.06
C ASN A 20 62.73 28.34 -34.25
N GLN A 21 63.66 29.22 -34.64
CA GLN A 21 65.07 28.87 -34.82
C GLN A 21 65.75 28.67 -33.46
N GLY A 22 65.72 27.45 -32.93
CA GLY A 22 66.42 27.11 -31.69
C GLY A 22 66.26 25.68 -31.14
N ALA A 23 65.38 24.84 -31.70
CA ALA A 23 65.22 23.46 -31.23
C ALA A 23 66.19 22.51 -31.96
N ASP A 24 67.03 21.79 -31.20
CA ASP A 24 67.80 20.64 -31.69
C ASP A 24 66.82 19.47 -31.91
N GLN A 25 66.51 19.15 -33.17
CA GLN A 25 65.48 18.17 -33.57
C GLN A 25 66.05 16.77 -33.88
N SER A 26 67.16 16.38 -33.27
CA SER A 26 67.93 15.19 -33.66
C SER A 26 67.44 13.83 -33.13
N GLY A 27 66.29 13.76 -32.44
CA GLY A 27 65.81 12.54 -31.75
C GLY A 27 64.41 11.99 -32.09
N ILE A 28 63.56 12.72 -32.82
CA ILE A 28 62.18 12.25 -33.13
C ILE A 28 62.17 11.58 -34.50
N THR A 29 61.82 10.29 -34.55
CA THR A 29 61.71 9.52 -35.80
C THR A 29 60.31 8.96 -35.98
N PHE A 30 59.59 9.43 -37.00
CA PHE A 30 58.33 8.80 -37.42
C PHE A 30 58.64 7.55 -38.24
N ALA A 31 58.28 6.37 -37.73
CA ALA A 31 58.61 5.08 -38.34
C ALA A 31 57.71 4.72 -39.54
N SER A 32 56.43 5.09 -39.52
CA SER A 32 55.46 4.83 -40.60
C SER A 32 54.38 5.92 -40.69
N ILE A 33 53.76 6.06 -41.87
CA ILE A 33 52.55 6.90 -42.10
C ILE A 33 51.38 6.00 -42.59
N SER A 34 51.37 4.74 -42.18
CA SER A 34 50.36 3.74 -42.53
C SER A 34 50.06 2.88 -41.31
N ALA A 35 48.79 2.54 -41.06
CA ALA A 35 48.37 1.72 -39.93
C ALA A 35 49.19 0.41 -39.82
N PRO A 36 49.76 0.08 -38.65
CA PRO A 36 49.69 0.81 -37.38
C PRO A 36 50.54 2.09 -37.38
N TYR A 37 49.99 3.18 -36.81
CA TYR A 37 50.67 4.47 -36.70
C TYR A 37 51.60 4.46 -35.49
N ALA A 38 52.91 4.54 -35.72
CA ALA A 38 53.90 4.50 -34.66
C ALA A 38 54.66 5.83 -34.52
N ILE A 39 54.65 6.37 -33.31
CA ILE A 39 55.50 7.47 -32.86
C ILE A 39 56.61 6.86 -32.02
N GLU A 40 57.83 6.89 -32.54
CA GLU A 40 59.04 6.46 -31.83
C GLU A 40 59.85 7.70 -31.47
N ILE A 41 60.05 7.90 -30.17
CA ILE A 41 60.84 9.00 -29.63
C ILE A 41 62.12 8.41 -29.07
N THR A 42 63.26 8.82 -29.62
CA THR A 42 64.59 8.43 -29.12
C THR A 42 65.33 9.67 -28.61
N ASN A 43 65.91 9.59 -27.42
CA ASN A 43 66.70 10.68 -26.86
C ASN A 43 68.22 10.37 -26.95
N PRO A 44 68.92 10.79 -28.03
CA PRO A 44 70.30 10.38 -28.30
C PRO A 44 71.33 10.97 -27.31
N GLY A 45 70.92 11.86 -26.39
CA GLY A 45 71.78 12.50 -25.38
C GLY A 45 71.80 11.83 -24.01
N GLY A 46 71.01 10.77 -23.81
CA GLY A 46 70.70 10.20 -22.50
C GLY A 46 69.54 10.92 -21.82
N GLY A 47 68.80 10.20 -20.97
CA GLY A 47 67.56 10.67 -20.34
C GLY A 47 67.70 11.75 -19.25
N ASP A 48 68.90 12.26 -18.96
CA ASP A 48 69.11 13.18 -17.82
C ASP A 48 68.42 14.55 -18.02
N CYS A 49 67.69 14.99 -16.99
CA CYS A 49 67.10 16.32 -16.95
C CYS A 49 68.15 17.44 -16.85
N PRO A 50 67.88 18.64 -17.40
CA PRO A 50 68.82 19.76 -17.30
C PRO A 50 68.92 20.27 -15.84
N ASP A 51 70.08 20.80 -15.45
CA ASP A 51 70.37 21.31 -14.08
C ASP A 51 69.35 22.32 -13.53
N ARG A 52 68.59 22.98 -14.41
CA ARG A 52 67.55 23.96 -14.05
C ARG A 52 66.23 23.33 -13.62
N TYR A 53 66.01 22.05 -13.89
CA TYR A 53 64.79 21.33 -13.53
C TYR A 53 64.77 21.01 -12.03
N SER A 54 63.66 21.32 -11.38
CA SER A 54 63.32 20.83 -10.04
C SER A 54 62.11 19.91 -10.10
N PRO A 55 62.11 18.74 -9.43
CA PRO A 55 60.92 17.89 -9.33
C PRO A 55 59.67 18.60 -8.78
N ASP A 56 59.85 19.65 -7.98
CA ASP A 56 58.74 20.47 -7.47
C ASP A 56 57.95 21.17 -8.60
N GLU A 57 58.54 21.34 -9.79
CA GLU A 57 57.84 21.87 -10.97
C GLU A 57 56.62 21.03 -11.34
N LEU A 58 56.66 19.70 -11.12
CA LEU A 58 55.54 18.80 -11.44
C LEU A 58 54.27 19.06 -10.61
N LEU A 59 54.39 19.79 -9.50
CA LEU A 59 53.28 20.10 -8.60
C LEU A 59 52.56 21.41 -8.95
N PHE A 60 53.22 22.34 -9.64
CA PHE A 60 52.72 23.72 -9.80
C PHE A 60 52.89 24.32 -11.20
N ALA A 61 53.78 23.79 -12.04
CA ALA A 61 54.00 24.28 -13.40
C ALA A 61 53.04 23.61 -14.39
N SER A 62 52.63 24.33 -15.44
CA SER A 62 51.91 23.72 -16.56
C SER A 62 52.84 22.83 -17.39
N HIS A 63 52.29 21.89 -18.17
CA HIS A 63 53.11 20.94 -18.95
C HIS A 63 54.14 21.64 -19.86
N THR A 64 53.79 22.80 -20.43
CA THR A 64 54.69 23.61 -21.27
C THR A 64 55.80 24.35 -20.50
N GLU A 65 55.64 24.53 -19.19
CA GLU A 65 56.57 25.27 -18.33
C GLU A 65 57.55 24.36 -17.60
N ILE A 66 57.33 23.05 -17.62
CA ILE A 66 58.23 22.06 -17.01
C ILE A 66 59.54 22.03 -17.79
N ASN A 67 60.66 22.26 -17.09
CA ASN A 67 61.97 22.40 -17.71
C ASN A 67 62.55 21.07 -18.26
N CYS A 68 62.02 19.93 -17.84
CA CYS A 68 62.43 18.60 -18.29
C CYS A 68 61.25 17.84 -18.92
N GLY A 69 61.34 17.57 -20.22
CA GLY A 69 60.38 16.75 -20.94
C GLY A 69 60.65 16.72 -22.43
N VAL A 70 59.97 15.82 -23.12
CA VAL A 70 59.98 15.70 -24.59
C VAL A 70 58.54 15.71 -25.07
N SER A 71 58.24 16.55 -26.06
CA SER A 71 56.93 16.61 -26.69
C SER A 71 56.99 16.22 -28.15
N ALA A 72 56.01 15.46 -28.61
CA ALA A 72 55.80 15.12 -30.00
C ALA A 72 54.31 15.26 -30.32
N GLY A 73 53.98 15.68 -31.53
CA GLY A 73 52.59 15.77 -31.97
C GLY A 73 52.47 15.61 -33.47
N PHE A 74 51.29 15.20 -33.91
CA PHE A 74 50.94 15.10 -35.32
C PHE A 74 49.49 15.51 -35.52
N GLY A 75 49.15 15.94 -36.74
CA GLY A 75 47.83 16.46 -37.05
C GLY A 75 47.69 16.83 -38.52
N TYR A 76 46.51 17.29 -38.91
CA TYR A 76 46.22 17.75 -40.26
C TYR A 76 45.50 19.11 -40.27
N LEU A 77 45.59 19.78 -41.42
CA LEU A 77 44.94 21.06 -41.71
C LEU A 77 44.21 20.94 -43.05
N HIS A 78 42.90 21.16 -43.07
CA HIS A 78 42.10 21.18 -44.29
C HIS A 78 41.70 22.62 -44.59
N PHE A 79 42.15 23.13 -45.74
CA PHE A 79 41.88 24.50 -46.19
C PHE A 79 40.83 24.54 -47.29
N ALA A 80 40.03 25.61 -47.29
CA ALA A 80 39.14 25.98 -48.38
C ALA A 80 39.85 26.07 -49.74
N PRO A 81 39.11 25.91 -50.86
CA PRO A 81 39.53 26.44 -52.15
C PRO A 81 39.94 27.91 -52.01
N PRO A 82 40.97 28.35 -52.75
CA PRO A 82 41.45 29.73 -52.65
C PRO A 82 40.34 30.69 -53.09
N ASP A 83 40.14 31.74 -52.29
CA ASP A 83 39.24 32.83 -52.61
C ASP A 83 39.76 33.66 -53.81
N ASN A 84 39.00 34.68 -54.23
CA ASN A 84 39.38 35.54 -55.34
C ASN A 84 40.70 36.34 -55.11
N ASN A 85 41.22 36.36 -53.88
CA ASN A 85 42.49 36.99 -53.50
C ASN A 85 43.63 35.97 -53.28
N GLY A 86 43.36 34.67 -53.48
CA GLY A 86 44.32 33.60 -53.23
C GLY A 86 44.51 33.24 -51.76
N VAL A 87 43.67 33.77 -50.86
CA VAL A 87 43.62 33.42 -49.43
C VAL A 87 42.79 32.16 -49.28
N ARG A 88 43.21 31.26 -48.40
CA ARG A 88 42.48 30.04 -48.07
C ARG A 88 42.09 30.09 -46.61
N ASP A 89 40.80 29.96 -46.33
CA ASP A 89 40.31 29.82 -44.97
C ASP A 89 40.57 28.39 -44.48
N LEU A 90 40.81 28.24 -43.18
CA LEU A 90 40.96 26.92 -42.55
C LEU A 90 39.56 26.36 -42.28
N TRP A 91 39.23 25.22 -42.87
CA TRP A 91 37.95 24.54 -42.68
C TRP A 91 38.00 23.53 -41.55
N GLU A 92 39.08 22.75 -41.46
CA GLU A 92 39.25 21.76 -40.39
C GLU A 92 40.68 21.76 -39.85
N LEU A 93 40.81 21.55 -38.53
CA LEU A 93 42.06 21.40 -37.80
C LEU A 93 41.92 20.20 -36.87
N ALA A 94 42.83 19.24 -36.95
CA ALA A 94 42.92 18.21 -35.92
C ALA A 94 44.39 17.91 -35.58
N TYR A 95 44.71 17.75 -34.29
CA TYR A 95 46.03 17.33 -33.84
C TYR A 95 45.98 16.60 -32.50
N ILE A 96 46.98 15.77 -32.27
CA ILE A 96 47.29 15.16 -30.98
C ILE A 96 48.72 15.55 -30.59
N GLU A 97 48.88 16.05 -29.37
CA GLU A 97 50.14 16.38 -28.74
C GLU A 97 50.35 15.47 -27.54
N LEU A 98 51.57 14.94 -27.41
CA LEU A 98 52.00 14.02 -26.37
C LEU A 98 53.28 14.60 -25.75
N ALA A 99 53.25 14.89 -24.46
CA ALA A 99 54.37 15.45 -23.71
C ALA A 99 54.75 14.52 -22.55
N PHE A 100 56.01 14.10 -22.51
CA PHE A 100 56.54 13.17 -21.54
C PHE A 100 57.43 13.90 -20.53
N HIS A 101 57.16 13.70 -19.25
CA HIS A 101 57.88 14.32 -18.14
C HIS A 101 58.36 13.28 -17.12
N PRO A 102 59.40 13.57 -16.32
CA PRO A 102 59.85 12.67 -15.27
C PRO A 102 58.72 12.31 -14.30
N ASN A 103 58.71 11.08 -13.80
CA ASN A 103 57.75 10.66 -12.76
C ASN A 103 58.26 11.01 -11.35
N ARG A 104 57.42 11.64 -10.52
CA ARG A 104 57.68 11.96 -9.10
C ARG A 104 58.99 12.74 -8.87
N GLN A 105 59.97 12.12 -8.21
CA GLN A 105 61.27 12.74 -7.88
C GLN A 105 62.37 12.35 -8.88
N ALA A 106 62.00 11.72 -10.00
CA ALA A 106 62.94 11.37 -11.04
C ALA A 106 63.55 12.64 -11.65
N VAL A 107 64.85 12.56 -11.95
CA VAL A 107 65.59 13.57 -12.70
C VAL A 107 66.04 13.03 -14.05
N ILE A 108 65.31 12.01 -14.54
CA ILE A 108 65.51 11.35 -15.82
C ILE A 108 64.17 11.20 -16.52
N ILE A 109 64.19 11.21 -17.84
CA ILE A 109 63.10 10.82 -18.75
C ILE A 109 63.50 9.54 -19.51
N PRO A 110 62.54 8.81 -20.10
CA PRO A 110 62.84 7.66 -20.94
C PRO A 110 63.82 7.98 -22.07
N GLU A 111 64.71 7.03 -22.39
CA GLU A 111 65.57 7.13 -23.57
C GLU A 111 64.84 6.73 -24.85
N GLU A 112 63.87 5.83 -24.73
CA GLU A 112 63.06 5.29 -25.82
C GLU A 112 61.58 5.23 -25.39
N ILE A 113 60.71 5.78 -26.22
CA ILE A 113 59.26 5.75 -26.03
C ILE A 113 58.59 5.36 -27.34
N ASP A 114 57.75 4.34 -27.28
CA ASP A 114 56.93 3.88 -28.39
C ASP A 114 55.46 4.15 -28.05
N ILE A 115 54.78 4.91 -28.90
CA ILE A 115 53.31 4.99 -28.93
C ILE A 115 52.83 4.51 -30.28
N VAL A 116 51.99 3.48 -30.26
CA VAL A 116 51.41 2.91 -31.46
C VAL A 116 49.89 3.03 -31.38
N ILE A 117 49.29 3.68 -32.36
CA ILE A 117 47.83 3.74 -32.53
C ILE A 117 47.46 2.85 -33.71
N ARG A 118 46.61 1.87 -33.46
CA ARG A 118 46.14 0.91 -34.46
C ARG A 118 44.64 1.06 -34.64
N THR A 119 44.20 1.07 -35.88
CA THR A 119 42.77 1.01 -36.26
C THR A 119 42.62 0.04 -37.42
N ASP A 120 41.59 -0.80 -37.38
CA ASP A 120 41.23 -1.74 -38.46
C ASP A 120 40.32 -1.11 -39.52
N SER A 121 40.29 0.23 -39.61
CA SER A 121 39.50 0.95 -40.60
C SER A 121 39.96 0.73 -42.05
N VAL A 122 41.26 0.50 -42.27
CA VAL A 122 41.87 0.31 -43.60
C VAL A 122 42.92 -0.81 -43.54
N LEU A 123 42.76 -1.85 -44.37
CA LEU A 123 43.66 -3.01 -44.37
C LEU A 123 44.85 -2.85 -45.34
N PRO A 124 46.09 -3.21 -44.94
CA PRO A 124 47.28 -3.07 -45.79
C PRO A 124 47.27 -3.94 -47.06
N GLU A 125 46.47 -5.01 -47.10
CA GLU A 125 46.41 -5.97 -48.21
C GLU A 125 45.61 -5.41 -49.40
N ASN A 126 46.28 -4.54 -50.17
CA ASN A 126 45.90 -3.98 -51.49
C ASN A 126 45.10 -2.67 -51.53
N SER A 127 45.13 -1.82 -50.49
CA SER A 127 44.74 -0.39 -50.59
C SER A 127 43.36 -0.07 -51.22
N ILE A 128 42.47 -1.06 -51.32
CA ILE A 128 41.17 -1.03 -52.03
C ILE A 128 40.07 -1.73 -51.18
N VAL A 129 40.41 -2.34 -50.04
CA VAL A 129 39.44 -3.04 -49.18
C VAL A 129 39.23 -2.25 -47.89
N ASP A 130 38.01 -1.76 -47.69
CA ASP A 130 37.57 -1.18 -46.42
C ASP A 130 37.71 -2.22 -45.31
N GLY A 131 38.34 -1.85 -44.21
CA GLY A 131 38.44 -2.70 -43.03
C GLY A 131 37.15 -2.69 -42.19
N GLU A 132 37.07 -3.53 -41.16
CA GLU A 132 35.83 -3.75 -40.39
C GLU A 132 35.44 -2.56 -39.48
N ARG A 133 36.34 -1.58 -39.27
CA ARG A 133 36.11 -0.40 -38.42
C ARG A 133 35.55 -0.77 -37.04
N GLY A 134 36.09 -1.86 -36.48
CA GLY A 134 35.65 -2.48 -35.25
C GLY A 134 36.70 -2.46 -34.15
N LEU A 135 37.98 -2.23 -34.42
CA LEU A 135 39.07 -2.30 -33.44
C LEU A 135 39.97 -1.07 -33.49
N THR A 136 40.11 -0.43 -32.33
CA THR A 136 41.09 0.64 -32.10
C THR A 136 41.94 0.31 -30.88
N THR A 137 43.27 0.38 -30.99
CA THR A 137 44.20 0.22 -29.86
C THR A 137 45.13 1.41 -29.73
N ILE A 138 45.42 1.80 -28.49
CA ILE A 138 46.51 2.71 -28.12
C ILE A 138 47.49 1.88 -27.31
N GLU A 139 48.65 1.63 -27.89
CA GLU A 139 49.73 0.81 -27.35
C GLU A 139 50.88 1.73 -26.92
N TYR A 140 51.43 1.51 -25.73
CA TYR A 140 52.52 2.31 -25.18
C TYR A 140 53.62 1.40 -24.61
N TRP A 141 54.87 1.78 -24.84
CA TRP A 141 56.03 1.19 -24.20
C TRP A 141 57.09 2.26 -23.91
N ALA A 142 57.79 2.13 -22.79
CA ALA A 142 58.97 2.93 -22.48
C ALA A 142 59.96 2.15 -21.63
N ASP A 143 61.22 2.56 -21.69
CA ASP A 143 62.31 1.96 -20.90
C ASP A 143 62.37 2.49 -19.45
N GLN A 144 61.76 3.65 -19.18
CA GLN A 144 61.64 4.26 -17.85
C GLN A 144 60.19 4.68 -17.55
N ARG A 145 59.88 4.79 -16.25
CA ARG A 145 58.59 5.30 -15.79
C ARG A 145 58.49 6.81 -16.03
N THR A 146 57.40 7.27 -16.62
CA THR A 146 57.23 8.68 -17.01
C THR A 146 55.79 9.15 -16.76
N ASP A 147 55.59 10.45 -16.63
CA ASP A 147 54.27 11.08 -16.70
C ASP A 147 53.99 11.48 -18.14
N LEU A 148 52.80 11.16 -18.64
CA LEU A 148 52.33 11.53 -19.98
C LEU A 148 51.25 12.61 -19.86
N HIS A 149 51.43 13.71 -20.57
CA HIS A 149 50.39 14.68 -20.86
C HIS A 149 49.94 14.52 -22.31
N ILE A 150 48.63 14.44 -22.53
CA ILE A 150 48.01 14.31 -23.85
C ILE A 150 47.08 15.49 -24.10
N HIS A 151 47.12 16.06 -25.30
CA HIS A 151 46.16 17.06 -25.78
C HIS A 151 45.68 16.66 -27.18
N PHE A 152 44.40 16.33 -27.29
CA PHE A 152 43.71 16.10 -28.55
C PHE A 152 42.80 17.29 -28.84
N HIS A 153 42.92 17.86 -30.03
CA HIS A 153 42.07 18.95 -30.46
C HIS A 153 41.58 18.68 -31.88
N GLU A 154 40.28 18.81 -32.10
CA GLU A 154 39.62 18.71 -33.38
C GLU A 154 38.62 19.86 -33.52
N ASN A 155 38.67 20.60 -34.62
CA ASN A 155 37.69 21.61 -34.98
C ASN A 155 37.30 21.44 -36.43
N ARG A 156 36.04 21.04 -36.65
CA ARG A 156 35.42 20.90 -37.97
C ARG A 156 34.25 21.86 -38.19
N SER A 157 34.04 22.81 -37.28
CA SER A 157 32.88 23.69 -37.32
C SER A 157 32.94 24.73 -38.44
N GLU A 158 34.10 24.96 -39.05
CA GLU A 158 34.25 25.90 -40.16
C GLU A 158 34.05 25.26 -41.55
N LEU A 159 33.86 23.93 -41.62
CA LEU A 159 33.50 23.24 -42.86
C LEU A 159 32.06 23.65 -43.27
N PRO A 160 31.85 24.17 -44.49
CA PRO A 160 30.51 24.50 -44.97
C PRO A 160 29.60 23.26 -45.07
N PRO A 161 28.31 23.34 -44.68
CA PRO A 161 27.40 22.20 -44.73
C PRO A 161 27.23 21.60 -46.14
N GLU A 162 27.36 22.42 -47.18
CA GLU A 162 27.27 21.99 -48.58
C GLU A 162 28.44 21.07 -49.00
N GLU A 163 29.56 21.12 -48.28
CA GLU A 163 30.78 20.33 -48.51
C GLU A 163 30.92 19.17 -47.49
N SER A 164 29.96 19.05 -46.57
CA SER A 164 29.89 17.97 -45.57
C SER A 164 29.03 16.80 -46.07
N SER A 165 29.37 15.57 -45.69
CA SER A 165 28.64 14.36 -46.09
C SER A 165 27.23 14.27 -45.50
N ASP A 166 26.98 14.92 -44.36
CA ASP A 166 25.72 14.90 -43.60
C ASP A 166 24.89 16.19 -43.76
N GLY A 167 25.38 17.16 -44.55
CA GLY A 167 24.71 18.44 -44.75
C GLY A 167 24.68 19.33 -43.51
N SER A 168 25.59 19.10 -42.54
CA SER A 168 25.63 19.79 -41.25
C SER A 168 27.00 20.45 -41.00
N PHE A 169 27.12 21.24 -39.92
CA PHE A 169 28.43 21.78 -39.52
C PHE A 169 29.18 20.71 -38.72
N GLY A 170 30.51 20.62 -38.86
CA GLY A 170 31.28 19.70 -38.02
C GLY A 170 31.33 20.12 -36.54
N ASN A 171 31.69 19.18 -35.67
CA ASN A 171 31.80 19.41 -34.23
C ASN A 171 33.21 19.93 -33.84
N VAL A 172 33.34 20.33 -32.58
CA VAL A 172 34.64 20.68 -31.97
C VAL A 172 34.85 19.80 -30.74
N THR A 173 36.00 19.14 -30.66
CA THR A 173 36.42 18.31 -29.53
C THR A 173 37.76 18.82 -29.01
N ASP A 174 37.88 19.09 -27.71
CA ASP A 174 39.12 19.50 -27.06
C ASP A 174 39.32 18.68 -25.79
N SER A 175 40.29 17.77 -25.80
CA SER A 175 40.54 16.82 -24.72
C SER A 175 41.97 16.93 -24.22
N ILE A 176 42.15 17.09 -22.91
CA ILE A 176 43.45 17.25 -22.26
C ILE A 176 43.54 16.26 -21.11
N GLY A 177 44.67 15.61 -20.91
CA GLY A 177 44.83 14.74 -19.75
C GLY A 177 46.26 14.48 -19.30
N TRP A 178 46.40 14.11 -18.04
CA TRP A 178 47.61 13.62 -17.39
C TRP A 178 47.43 12.15 -17.01
N LEU A 179 48.33 11.30 -17.52
CA LEU A 179 48.55 9.95 -17.03
C LEU A 179 49.86 9.91 -16.26
N ARG A 180 49.78 9.95 -14.92
CA ARG A 180 50.93 9.98 -14.04
C ARG A 180 51.42 8.56 -13.77
N GLY A 181 52.74 8.36 -13.91
CA GLY A 181 53.40 7.09 -13.63
C GLY A 181 53.06 5.97 -14.63
N MET A 182 53.02 6.28 -15.92
CA MET A 182 52.96 5.32 -17.02
C MET A 182 54.03 4.23 -16.86
N PRO A 183 53.72 2.96 -17.19
CA PRO A 183 54.54 1.81 -16.78
C PRO A 183 55.86 1.72 -17.56
N GLN A 184 56.89 1.17 -16.93
CA GLN A 184 58.14 0.80 -17.62
C GLN A 184 58.15 -0.69 -17.98
N GLY A 185 58.83 -1.03 -19.08
CA GLY A 185 59.02 -2.42 -19.52
C GLY A 185 57.84 -2.98 -20.31
N SER A 186 57.85 -4.29 -20.56
CA SER A 186 56.88 -4.97 -21.42
C SER A 186 56.18 -6.12 -20.70
N LEU A 187 54.92 -6.36 -21.07
CA LEU A 187 54.18 -7.59 -20.82
C LEU A 187 54.93 -8.78 -21.45
N SER A 188 54.71 -9.98 -20.90
CA SER A 188 55.24 -11.21 -21.50
C SER A 188 54.50 -11.55 -22.81
N GLU A 189 55.15 -12.29 -23.71
CA GLU A 189 54.59 -12.71 -25.01
C GLU A 189 53.20 -13.36 -24.85
N GLY A 190 53.03 -14.29 -23.91
CA GLY A 190 51.74 -14.94 -23.64
C GLY A 190 50.68 -14.02 -23.04
N GLU A 191 51.05 -12.91 -22.39
CA GLU A 191 50.09 -11.90 -21.94
C GLU A 191 49.65 -11.01 -23.11
N ILE A 192 50.58 -10.63 -24.00
CA ILE A 192 50.28 -9.88 -25.23
C ILE A 192 49.30 -10.69 -26.09
N GLU A 193 49.61 -11.96 -26.36
CA GLU A 193 48.73 -12.86 -27.10
C GLU A 193 47.31 -12.93 -26.50
N ARG A 194 47.20 -12.94 -25.17
CA ARG A 194 45.90 -12.99 -24.48
C ARG A 194 45.11 -11.70 -24.58
N VAL A 195 45.77 -10.54 -24.51
CA VAL A 195 45.10 -9.25 -24.72
C VAL A 195 44.53 -9.18 -26.12
N PHE A 196 45.32 -9.48 -27.14
CA PHE A 196 44.85 -9.43 -28.52
C PHE A 196 43.83 -10.52 -28.81
N ARG A 197 43.96 -11.72 -28.22
CA ARG A 197 42.93 -12.77 -28.32
C ARG A 197 41.60 -12.29 -27.77
N MET A 198 41.59 -11.60 -26.62
CA MET A 198 40.37 -11.03 -26.04
C MET A 198 39.75 -9.94 -26.94
N LEU A 199 40.55 -9.24 -27.76
CA LEU A 199 40.08 -8.28 -28.77
C LEU A 199 39.58 -8.94 -30.07
N GLY A 200 39.50 -10.26 -30.13
CA GLY A 200 39.10 -11.00 -31.33
C GLY A 200 40.23 -11.22 -32.34
N SER A 201 41.50 -11.12 -31.91
CA SER A 201 42.64 -11.41 -32.78
C SER A 201 43.64 -12.37 -32.16
N ASP A 202 43.78 -13.55 -32.75
CA ASP A 202 44.72 -14.58 -32.28
C ASP A 202 46.10 -14.52 -32.98
N GLY A 203 46.35 -13.48 -33.78
CA GLY A 203 47.56 -13.33 -34.59
C GLY A 203 47.69 -14.33 -35.75
N SER A 204 46.70 -15.23 -35.97
CA SER A 204 46.77 -16.29 -36.97
C SER A 204 45.65 -16.23 -38.02
N GLN A 205 44.49 -15.63 -37.70
CA GLN A 205 43.31 -15.61 -38.58
C GLN A 205 42.63 -14.24 -38.76
N SER A 206 42.77 -13.29 -37.83
CA SER A 206 42.18 -11.95 -37.93
C SER A 206 43.15 -10.97 -38.61
N GLN A 207 42.67 -10.19 -39.57
CA GLN A 207 43.45 -9.20 -40.34
C GLN A 207 43.78 -7.99 -39.44
N LEU A 208 44.68 -8.14 -38.47
CA LEU A 208 45.26 -6.99 -37.78
C LEU A 208 46.08 -6.15 -38.76
N PRO A 209 45.93 -4.82 -38.75
CA PRO A 209 46.90 -3.95 -39.41
C PRO A 209 48.26 -4.10 -38.72
N GLY A 210 49.20 -4.82 -39.32
CA GLY A 210 50.54 -5.09 -38.76
C GLY A 210 50.63 -6.34 -37.88
N GLU A 211 51.85 -6.70 -37.46
CA GLU A 211 52.10 -7.83 -36.54
C GLU A 211 51.77 -7.47 -35.08
N LEU A 212 51.67 -8.49 -34.22
CA LEU A 212 51.58 -8.31 -32.76
C LEU A 212 52.82 -7.57 -32.25
N PRO A 213 52.67 -6.68 -31.25
CA PRO A 213 53.81 -5.93 -30.73
C PRO A 213 54.79 -6.83 -29.97
N ASP A 214 56.08 -6.72 -30.28
CA ASP A 214 57.16 -7.41 -29.56
C ASP A 214 57.42 -6.81 -28.16
N ARG A 215 57.03 -5.54 -27.95
CA ARG A 215 57.15 -4.79 -26.69
C ARG A 215 55.85 -4.03 -26.42
N LEU A 216 55.24 -4.24 -25.26
CA LEU A 216 53.99 -3.58 -24.88
C LEU A 216 53.94 -3.36 -23.36
N GLY A 217 54.04 -2.11 -22.92
CA GLY A 217 53.97 -1.76 -21.49
C GLY A 217 52.56 -1.45 -21.01
N PHE A 218 51.76 -0.82 -21.87
CA PHE A 218 50.38 -0.40 -21.61
C PHE A 218 49.56 -0.49 -22.90
N ILE A 219 48.30 -0.86 -22.80
CA ILE A 219 47.35 -0.85 -23.91
C ILE A 219 45.96 -0.46 -23.44
N ILE A 220 45.32 0.43 -24.20
CA ILE A 220 43.87 0.60 -24.21
C ILE A 220 43.36 0.01 -25.51
N GLY A 221 42.44 -0.95 -25.44
CA GLY A 221 41.80 -1.55 -26.60
C GLY A 221 40.30 -1.29 -26.57
N ILE A 222 39.75 -0.84 -27.68
CA ILE A 222 38.32 -0.59 -27.88
C ILE A 222 37.88 -1.45 -29.06
N LYS A 223 36.97 -2.39 -28.79
CA LYS A 223 36.48 -3.35 -29.76
C LYS A 223 34.96 -3.28 -29.84
N ASN A 224 34.45 -3.03 -31.03
CA ASN A 224 33.06 -3.19 -31.42
C ASN A 224 32.91 -4.53 -32.16
N PHE A 225 32.48 -5.56 -31.44
CA PHE A 225 32.26 -6.90 -31.99
C PHE A 225 31.01 -6.98 -32.87
N SER A 226 30.12 -5.98 -32.87
CA SER A 226 28.96 -5.99 -33.78
C SER A 226 29.37 -5.81 -35.26
N ARG A 227 30.57 -5.29 -35.50
CA ARG A 227 31.19 -5.14 -36.82
C ARG A 227 32.17 -6.26 -37.18
N ASP A 228 32.53 -7.08 -36.21
CA ASP A 228 33.48 -8.19 -36.38
C ASP A 228 32.77 -9.39 -37.00
N ASN A 229 33.12 -9.71 -38.25
CA ASN A 229 32.58 -10.86 -38.97
C ASN A 229 33.54 -12.05 -38.98
N SER A 230 34.67 -11.95 -38.26
CA SER A 230 35.70 -12.97 -38.20
C SER A 230 35.36 -14.09 -37.22
N GLN A 231 35.97 -15.27 -37.40
CA GLN A 231 35.77 -16.38 -36.48
C GLN A 231 36.72 -16.25 -35.29
N ASN A 232 36.20 -15.80 -34.15
CA ASN A 232 36.97 -15.63 -32.93
C ASN A 232 37.33 -16.96 -32.23
N VAL A 233 38.49 -16.99 -31.59
CA VAL A 233 39.02 -18.18 -30.89
C VAL A 233 38.30 -18.39 -29.55
N ASP A 234 37.71 -19.57 -29.34
CA ASP A 234 37.12 -19.93 -28.05
C ASP A 234 38.20 -20.08 -26.96
N ASP A 235 38.20 -19.15 -26.00
CA ASP A 235 39.10 -19.17 -24.84
C ASP A 235 38.32 -18.82 -23.56
N PRO A 236 37.75 -19.83 -22.88
CA PRO A 236 36.97 -19.63 -21.65
C PRO A 236 37.84 -19.24 -20.45
N THR A 237 39.17 -19.16 -20.60
CA THR A 237 40.06 -18.75 -19.51
C THR A 237 40.15 -17.24 -19.33
N LEU A 238 39.76 -16.48 -20.37
CA LEU A 238 39.70 -15.02 -20.37
C LEU A 238 38.46 -14.52 -19.60
N PRO A 239 38.48 -13.27 -19.07
CA PRO A 239 37.29 -12.66 -18.48
C PRO A 239 36.13 -12.52 -19.46
N VAL A 240 36.44 -12.17 -20.71
CA VAL A 240 35.49 -12.13 -21.82
C VAL A 240 35.94 -13.19 -22.82
N ASN A 241 35.08 -14.17 -23.09
CA ASN A 241 35.35 -15.19 -24.10
C ASN A 241 35.03 -14.62 -25.49
N PRO A 242 36.02 -14.41 -26.37
CA PRO A 242 35.79 -13.75 -27.65
C PRO A 242 34.97 -14.62 -28.63
N ALA A 243 34.78 -15.92 -28.39
CA ALA A 243 33.85 -16.76 -29.16
C ALA A 243 32.36 -16.53 -28.81
N ASN A 244 32.07 -15.91 -27.66
CA ASN A 244 30.74 -15.42 -27.31
C ASN A 244 30.86 -13.95 -26.85
N PRO A 245 31.23 -13.04 -27.76
CA PRO A 245 31.64 -11.70 -27.38
C PRO A 245 30.44 -10.80 -27.04
N PRO A 246 30.64 -9.78 -26.19
CA PRO A 246 29.70 -8.68 -26.00
C PRO A 246 29.61 -7.84 -27.29
N LYS A 247 28.69 -6.87 -27.40
CA LYS A 247 28.72 -5.95 -28.56
C LYS A 247 29.92 -5.00 -28.49
N THR A 248 30.20 -4.48 -27.30
CA THR A 248 31.32 -3.57 -27.05
C THR A 248 32.23 -4.11 -25.96
N LEU A 249 33.53 -3.91 -26.13
CA LEU A 249 34.56 -4.18 -25.14
C LEU A 249 35.59 -3.04 -25.12
N ILE A 250 35.82 -2.49 -23.93
CA ILE A 250 36.93 -1.58 -23.64
C ILE A 250 37.82 -2.29 -22.63
N LEU A 251 39.09 -2.49 -22.96
CA LEU A 251 40.07 -3.09 -22.07
C LEU A 251 41.23 -2.14 -21.85
N LEU A 252 41.81 -2.22 -20.67
CA LEU A 252 43.10 -1.65 -20.32
C LEU A 252 43.98 -2.76 -19.73
N ARG A 253 45.20 -2.90 -20.21
CA ARG A 253 46.22 -3.78 -19.63
C ARG A 253 47.54 -3.03 -19.48
N SER A 254 48.17 -3.16 -18.32
CA SER A 254 49.41 -2.46 -17.98
C SER A 254 50.38 -3.33 -17.17
N VAL A 255 51.68 -3.23 -17.42
CA VAL A 255 52.70 -3.93 -16.60
C VAL A 255 52.66 -3.47 -15.14
N GLN A 256 52.36 -2.18 -14.91
CA GLN A 256 52.31 -1.57 -13.58
C GLN A 256 51.08 -0.66 -13.46
N SER A 257 50.57 -0.47 -12.24
CA SER A 257 49.46 0.45 -11.99
C SER A 257 49.84 1.88 -12.42
N VAL A 258 48.91 2.56 -13.10
CA VAL A 258 49.03 3.99 -13.42
C VAL A 258 48.58 4.77 -12.19
N GLU A 259 49.41 5.68 -11.70
CA GLU A 259 49.24 6.30 -10.38
C GLU A 259 48.06 7.26 -10.35
N GLN A 260 47.86 8.00 -11.44
CA GLN A 260 46.74 8.91 -11.60
C GLN A 260 46.38 9.05 -13.07
N LEU A 261 45.08 9.07 -13.37
CA LEU A 261 44.51 9.61 -14.59
C LEU A 261 43.74 10.86 -14.21
N ASP A 262 44.06 11.99 -14.83
CA ASP A 262 43.32 13.26 -14.71
C ASP A 262 43.02 13.74 -16.12
N TYR A 263 41.76 13.72 -16.54
CA TYR A 263 41.36 13.91 -17.93
C TYR A 263 40.15 14.84 -18.01
N ASP A 264 40.25 15.89 -18.83
CA ASP A 264 39.17 16.81 -19.17
C ASP A 264 38.87 16.73 -20.67
N SER A 265 37.60 16.76 -21.03
CA SER A 265 37.16 16.81 -22.44
C SER A 265 35.99 17.75 -22.63
N TRP A 266 36.08 18.60 -23.65
CA TRP A 266 35.04 19.50 -24.10
C TRP A 266 34.56 19.09 -25.49
N PHE A 267 33.26 18.86 -25.62
CA PHE A 267 32.61 18.63 -26.90
C PHE A 267 31.62 19.76 -27.18
N THR A 268 31.73 20.40 -28.34
CA THR A 268 30.83 21.49 -28.76
C THR A 268 30.16 21.12 -30.07
N ARG A 269 28.82 21.01 -30.06
CA ARG A 269 28.06 20.64 -31.26
C ARG A 269 28.05 21.81 -32.24
N HIS A 270 28.46 21.55 -33.47
CA HIS A 270 28.49 22.53 -34.57
C HIS A 270 29.29 23.83 -34.29
N GLY A 271 30.15 23.84 -33.27
CA GLY A 271 30.89 25.03 -32.80
C GLY A 271 30.03 26.09 -32.10
N ALA A 272 28.84 25.75 -31.60
CA ALA A 272 28.00 26.68 -30.85
C ALA A 272 28.36 26.70 -29.35
N ASN A 273 28.87 27.83 -28.86
CA ASN A 273 29.42 27.95 -27.50
C ASN A 273 28.45 27.55 -26.36
N GLU A 274 27.13 27.76 -26.51
CA GLU A 274 26.15 27.37 -25.49
C GLU A 274 25.77 25.89 -25.56
N ASP A 275 26.12 25.20 -26.65
CA ASP A 275 25.74 23.83 -26.95
C ASP A 275 26.96 22.91 -26.83
N HIS A 276 27.39 22.72 -25.58
CA HIS A 276 28.59 21.95 -25.25
C HIS A 276 28.32 20.93 -24.13
N ARG A 277 29.26 20.01 -23.95
CA ARG A 277 29.34 19.09 -22.82
C ARG A 277 30.79 19.01 -22.35
N LYS A 278 30.99 19.04 -21.04
CA LYS A 278 32.27 18.82 -20.39
C LYS A 278 32.27 17.46 -19.69
N ILE A 279 33.38 16.73 -19.78
CA ILE A 279 33.69 15.55 -18.97
C ILE A 279 34.97 15.82 -18.19
N HIS A 280 35.01 15.35 -16.94
CA HIS A 280 36.22 15.30 -16.13
C HIS A 280 36.32 13.94 -15.43
N ILE A 281 37.50 13.31 -15.49
CA ILE A 281 37.79 12.00 -14.88
C ILE A 281 39.07 12.14 -14.07
N ASP A 282 39.00 11.90 -12.75
CA ASP A 282 40.17 11.72 -11.89
C ASP A 282 40.13 10.32 -11.28
N ALA A 283 41.12 9.48 -11.58
CA ALA A 283 41.24 8.15 -11.02
C ALA A 283 42.63 7.95 -10.41
N ARG A 284 42.69 7.32 -9.23
CA ARG A 284 43.93 7.05 -8.48
C ARG A 284 44.20 5.56 -8.44
N ASP A 285 45.47 5.19 -8.64
CA ASP A 285 45.94 3.82 -8.63
C ASP A 285 45.13 2.90 -9.55
N LEU A 286 45.05 3.27 -10.85
CA LEU A 286 44.37 2.46 -11.86
C LEU A 286 44.94 1.02 -11.87
N PRO A 287 44.08 -0.01 -11.88
CA PRO A 287 44.52 -1.39 -11.83
C PRO A 287 45.33 -1.76 -13.08
N THR A 288 46.16 -2.80 -12.94
CA THR A 288 46.96 -3.30 -14.07
C THR A 288 46.11 -3.99 -15.14
N ALA A 289 44.86 -4.33 -14.84
CA ALA A 289 43.92 -4.93 -15.79
C ALA A 289 42.49 -4.44 -15.51
N LEU A 290 41.90 -3.70 -16.45
CA LEU A 290 40.50 -3.23 -16.40
C LEU A 290 39.77 -3.68 -17.67
N VAL A 291 38.55 -4.16 -17.53
CA VAL A 291 37.69 -4.44 -18.69
C VAL A 291 36.27 -3.96 -18.41
N LEU A 292 35.73 -3.18 -19.34
CA LEU A 292 34.34 -2.72 -19.39
C LEU A 292 33.72 -3.29 -20.65
N TYR A 293 32.64 -4.04 -20.53
CA TYR A 293 32.01 -4.69 -21.67
C TYR A 293 30.50 -4.84 -21.51
N GLY A 294 29.80 -4.98 -22.63
CA GLY A 294 28.34 -5.03 -22.61
C GLY A 294 27.69 -5.00 -23.98
N SER A 295 26.36 -4.89 -24.00
CA SER A 295 25.57 -4.82 -25.24
C SER A 295 25.29 -3.39 -25.73
N PHE A 296 25.90 -2.37 -25.11
CA PHE A 296 25.91 -1.01 -25.64
C PHE A 296 26.78 -0.92 -26.90
N GLU A 297 26.49 0.01 -27.81
CA GLU A 297 27.20 0.16 -29.09
C GLU A 297 28.02 1.46 -29.10
N LEU A 298 29.21 1.39 -29.72
CA LEU A 298 30.08 2.55 -29.99
C LEU A 298 30.09 2.83 -31.50
N GLY A 299 29.94 4.10 -31.91
CA GLY A 299 30.21 4.55 -33.29
C GLY A 299 29.08 4.35 -34.30
N GLY A 300 27.83 4.68 -33.97
CA GLY A 300 26.65 4.49 -34.83
C GLY A 300 26.49 5.41 -36.06
N SER A 301 27.48 6.22 -36.46
CA SER A 301 27.33 7.07 -37.64
C SER A 301 27.64 6.30 -38.93
N ASN A 302 26.58 6.02 -39.72
CA ASN A 302 26.67 5.60 -41.13
C ASN A 302 27.16 6.75 -42.03
N SER A 303 28.33 7.32 -41.75
CA SER A 303 29.02 8.19 -42.71
C SER A 303 29.98 7.33 -43.52
N GLU A 304 29.46 6.73 -44.59
CA GLU A 304 30.30 6.36 -45.73
C GLU A 304 30.92 7.66 -46.26
N ASN A 305 32.17 7.95 -45.86
CA ASN A 305 32.95 9.03 -46.48
C ASN A 305 33.34 8.58 -47.89
N GLU A 306 32.37 8.61 -48.80
CA GLU A 306 32.59 8.37 -50.22
C GLU A 306 33.22 9.66 -50.82
N PHE A 307 34.54 9.81 -50.69
CA PHE A 307 35.29 10.80 -51.46
C PHE A 307 35.33 10.35 -52.94
N ASP A 308 34.26 10.62 -53.67
CA ASP A 308 34.15 10.26 -55.09
C ASP A 308 34.83 11.31 -56.00
N ASN A 309 36.02 10.97 -56.52
CA ASN A 309 36.35 11.03 -57.96
C ASN A 309 37.85 10.71 -58.20
N THR A 310 38.25 9.44 -58.13
CA THR A 310 39.60 9.00 -58.49
C THR A 310 39.75 8.57 -59.96
N ASP A 311 39.38 9.43 -60.91
CA ASP A 311 39.60 9.15 -62.34
C ASP A 311 40.82 9.87 -62.94
N ASN A 312 41.65 10.57 -62.14
CA ASN A 312 42.83 11.27 -62.69
C ASN A 312 44.05 11.49 -61.77
N LEU A 313 44.21 10.73 -60.68
CA LEU A 313 45.39 10.86 -59.80
C LEU A 313 46.47 9.81 -60.11
N ASP A 314 47.73 10.27 -60.21
CA ASP A 314 48.92 9.45 -60.41
C ASP A 314 49.18 8.54 -59.18
N PHE A 315 49.91 7.45 -59.34
CA PHE A 315 50.15 6.43 -58.29
C PHE A 315 50.69 7.02 -56.98
N VAL A 316 51.57 8.03 -57.06
CA VAL A 316 52.11 8.73 -55.88
C VAL A 316 51.06 9.61 -55.21
N SER A 317 50.16 10.22 -55.98
CA SER A 317 49.04 10.99 -55.44
C SER A 317 48.01 10.08 -54.78
N LYS A 318 47.73 8.88 -55.32
CA LYS A 318 46.84 7.89 -54.66
C LYS A 318 47.41 7.36 -53.35
N VAL A 319 48.73 7.16 -53.27
CA VAL A 319 49.39 6.74 -52.03
C VAL A 319 49.37 7.87 -50.99
N MET A 320 49.60 9.13 -51.38
CA MET A 320 49.48 10.28 -50.47
C MET A 320 48.04 10.56 -50.03
N ASP A 321 47.07 10.39 -50.93
CA ASP A 321 45.63 10.59 -50.68
C ASP A 321 45.12 9.53 -49.70
N ASN A 322 45.46 8.25 -49.92
CA ASN A 322 45.15 7.18 -48.97
C ASN A 322 45.81 7.38 -47.59
N VAL A 323 47.05 7.88 -47.55
CA VAL A 323 47.74 8.18 -46.28
C VAL A 323 47.06 9.33 -45.54
N LEU A 324 46.60 10.36 -46.25
CA LEU A 324 45.86 11.49 -45.66
C LEU A 324 44.46 11.05 -45.20
N ILE A 325 43.73 10.28 -46.02
CA ILE A 325 42.42 9.71 -45.66
C ILE A 325 42.54 8.86 -44.40
N ASN A 326 43.53 7.97 -44.31
CA ASN A 326 43.68 7.11 -43.14
C ASN A 326 44.05 7.91 -41.86
N ILE A 327 44.82 9.00 -41.98
CA ILE A 327 45.09 9.89 -40.84
C ILE A 327 43.81 10.63 -40.44
N VAL A 328 43.04 11.15 -41.40
CA VAL A 328 41.76 11.83 -41.13
C VAL A 328 40.78 10.86 -40.46
N ASP A 329 40.61 9.65 -40.99
CA ASP A 329 39.77 8.60 -40.40
C ASP A 329 40.22 8.23 -38.98
N LEU A 330 41.54 8.18 -38.72
CA LEU A 330 42.04 7.96 -37.36
C LEU A 330 41.60 9.07 -36.39
N PHE A 331 41.70 10.34 -36.79
CA PHE A 331 41.26 11.47 -35.96
C PHE A 331 39.74 11.48 -35.77
N LEU A 332 38.98 11.10 -36.82
CA LEU A 332 37.53 10.94 -36.75
C LEU A 332 37.12 9.79 -35.82
N ASP A 333 37.80 8.65 -35.89
CA ASP A 333 37.55 7.49 -35.02
C ASP A 333 37.86 7.84 -33.55
N ILE A 334 38.99 8.50 -33.29
CA ILE A 334 39.36 8.96 -31.94
C ILE A 334 38.34 9.99 -31.43
N GLY A 335 37.97 10.97 -32.26
CA GLY A 335 36.95 11.97 -31.92
C GLY A 335 35.61 11.33 -31.60
N THR A 336 35.13 10.42 -32.43
CA THR A 336 33.89 9.66 -32.20
C THR A 336 33.97 8.83 -30.92
N ILE A 337 35.06 8.10 -30.67
CA ILE A 337 35.25 7.31 -29.44
C ILE A 337 35.23 8.19 -28.19
N LEU A 338 35.97 9.29 -28.19
CA LEU A 338 36.05 10.23 -27.06
C LEU A 338 34.69 10.91 -26.79
N ASN A 339 33.81 10.96 -27.79
CA ASN A 339 32.48 11.53 -27.67
C ASN A 339 31.40 10.49 -27.33
N ASP A 340 31.49 9.28 -27.87
CA ASP A 340 30.50 8.21 -27.72
C ASP A 340 30.60 7.50 -26.38
N VAL A 341 31.82 7.19 -25.91
CA VAL A 341 32.02 6.48 -24.64
C VAL A 341 31.42 7.25 -23.46
N PRO A 342 31.64 8.57 -23.31
CA PRO A 342 31.02 9.32 -22.22
C PRO A 342 29.51 9.47 -22.37
N SER A 343 28.99 9.58 -23.60
CA SER A 343 27.53 9.59 -23.86
C SER A 343 26.90 8.28 -23.40
N ALA A 344 27.48 7.15 -23.80
CA ALA A 344 27.02 5.82 -23.42
C ALA A 344 27.09 5.61 -21.91
N VAL A 345 28.15 6.10 -21.24
CA VAL A 345 28.27 6.07 -19.78
C VAL A 345 27.20 6.93 -19.11
N VAL A 346 26.89 8.12 -19.62
CA VAL A 346 25.79 8.95 -19.09
C VAL A 346 24.44 8.33 -19.33
N ASP A 347 24.16 7.81 -20.51
CA ASP A 347 22.87 7.16 -20.82
C ASP A 347 22.65 5.97 -19.87
N VAL A 348 23.71 5.21 -19.57
CA VAL A 348 23.69 4.10 -18.62
C VAL A 348 23.53 4.56 -17.16
N ILE A 349 24.24 5.62 -16.75
CA ILE A 349 24.18 6.13 -15.38
C ILE A 349 22.84 6.83 -15.11
N SER A 350 22.37 7.62 -16.08
CA SER A 350 21.16 8.44 -15.98
C SER A 350 19.88 7.69 -16.34
N GLY A 351 19.98 6.55 -17.03
CA GLY A 351 18.83 5.74 -17.42
C GLY A 351 17.90 6.39 -18.44
N GLY A 352 18.33 7.48 -19.09
CA GLY A 352 17.46 8.32 -19.91
C GLY A 352 16.37 8.97 -19.05
N VAL A 353 16.69 10.07 -18.36
CA VAL A 353 15.78 10.83 -17.44
C VAL A 353 14.53 11.39 -18.16
N ASP A 354 14.48 11.24 -19.48
CA ASP A 354 13.47 11.64 -20.45
C ASP A 354 12.71 10.43 -21.06
N GLY A 355 12.96 9.20 -20.60
CA GLY A 355 12.25 7.99 -21.02
C GLY A 355 12.56 7.54 -22.45
N ALA A 356 13.62 8.07 -23.07
CA ALA A 356 13.97 7.83 -24.46
C ALA A 356 14.98 6.68 -24.66
N SER A 357 15.66 6.22 -23.61
CA SER A 357 16.71 5.20 -23.68
C SER A 357 16.78 4.33 -22.43
N GLY A 358 15.77 3.48 -22.27
CA GLY A 358 15.80 2.42 -21.25
C GLY A 358 16.98 1.46 -21.44
N LEU A 359 17.31 0.68 -20.41
CA LEU A 359 18.28 -0.41 -20.56
C LEU A 359 17.84 -1.47 -21.56
N ASP A 360 16.56 -1.60 -21.95
CA ASP A 360 16.05 -2.46 -23.04
C ASP A 360 16.86 -3.75 -23.30
N GLY A 361 17.05 -4.58 -22.27
CA GLY A 361 17.75 -5.86 -22.39
C GLY A 361 19.28 -5.72 -22.50
N ARG A 362 19.84 -4.63 -21.94
CA ARG A 362 21.28 -4.36 -21.98
C ARG A 362 22.02 -5.05 -20.84
N THR A 363 23.26 -5.43 -21.14
CA THR A 363 24.19 -6.00 -20.17
C THR A 363 25.42 -5.11 -20.07
N ILE A 364 25.93 -4.92 -18.85
CA ILE A 364 27.09 -4.09 -18.56
C ILE A 364 27.91 -4.75 -17.46
N HIS A 365 29.20 -4.86 -17.69
CA HIS A 365 30.14 -5.47 -16.77
C HIS A 365 31.41 -4.65 -16.70
N LEU A 366 31.83 -4.31 -15.48
CA LEU A 366 33.13 -3.72 -15.16
C LEU A 366 33.89 -4.68 -14.25
N LEU A 367 35.13 -5.01 -14.62
CA LEU A 367 36.00 -5.88 -13.85
C LEU A 367 37.40 -5.27 -13.73
N LEU A 368 37.87 -5.14 -12.48
CA LEU A 368 39.16 -4.53 -12.12
C LEU A 368 40.02 -5.58 -11.43
N THR A 369 41.11 -5.99 -12.07
CA THR A 369 41.95 -7.12 -11.63
C THR A 369 43.43 -6.83 -11.85
N ASP A 370 44.27 -7.74 -11.37
CA ASP A 370 45.71 -7.67 -11.58
C ASP A 370 46.16 -8.12 -12.99
N ASN A 371 45.50 -9.12 -13.59
CA ASN A 371 45.83 -9.68 -14.90
C ASN A 371 44.67 -10.48 -15.53
N TRP A 372 44.88 -11.03 -16.74
CA TRP A 372 43.91 -11.85 -17.49
C TRP A 372 44.09 -13.37 -17.35
N LEU A 373 44.84 -13.84 -16.34
CA LEU A 373 44.95 -15.26 -16.02
C LEU A 373 43.68 -15.77 -15.31
N VAL A 374 43.52 -17.09 -15.23
CA VAL A 374 42.44 -17.73 -14.44
C VAL A 374 42.64 -17.48 -12.94
N THR A 375 43.88 -17.24 -12.52
CA THR A 375 44.26 -16.93 -11.13
C THR A 375 44.21 -15.44 -10.81
N ARG A 376 43.57 -14.63 -11.66
CA ARG A 376 43.38 -13.19 -11.45
C ARG A 376 42.73 -12.91 -10.11
N SER A 377 43.17 -11.86 -9.45
CA SER A 377 42.56 -11.34 -8.23
C SER A 377 42.02 -9.94 -8.48
N ASP A 378 40.93 -9.60 -7.79
CA ASP A 378 40.40 -8.24 -7.82
C ASP A 378 41.49 -7.23 -7.37
N MET A 379 41.56 -6.11 -8.09
CA MET A 379 42.45 -5.00 -7.78
C MET A 379 41.59 -3.73 -7.69
N PRO A 380 41.02 -3.46 -6.50
CA PRO A 380 40.08 -2.37 -6.30
C PRO A 380 40.75 -1.00 -6.53
N LEU A 381 39.99 -0.05 -7.06
CA LEU A 381 40.45 1.34 -7.21
C LEU A 381 40.58 2.03 -5.85
N THR A 382 41.61 2.85 -5.67
CA THR A 382 41.69 3.72 -4.48
C THR A 382 40.57 4.76 -4.50
N SER A 383 40.43 5.47 -5.62
CA SER A 383 39.30 6.39 -5.84
C SER A 383 39.14 6.68 -7.33
N MET A 384 37.90 6.83 -7.78
CA MET A 384 37.55 7.30 -9.12
C MET A 384 36.46 8.36 -9.02
N LEU A 385 36.69 9.52 -9.61
CA LEU A 385 35.75 10.63 -9.77
C LEU A 385 35.45 10.80 -11.26
N VAL A 386 34.18 10.84 -11.63
CA VAL A 386 33.71 11.14 -12.98
C VAL A 386 32.68 12.25 -12.90
N GLN A 387 32.84 13.30 -13.69
CA GLN A 387 31.92 14.42 -13.80
C GLN A 387 31.53 14.62 -15.25
N ILE A 388 30.27 14.95 -15.50
CA ILE A 388 29.76 15.23 -16.84
C ILE A 388 28.58 16.18 -16.79
N GLY A 389 28.55 17.18 -17.66
CA GLY A 389 27.44 18.12 -17.75
C GLY A 389 27.59 19.18 -18.83
N SER A 390 26.48 19.82 -19.19
CA SER A 390 26.42 20.98 -20.10
C SER A 390 26.36 22.33 -19.37
N SER A 391 26.39 22.32 -18.04
CA SER A 391 26.41 23.51 -17.19
C SER A 391 27.21 23.26 -15.91
N ASP A 392 27.52 24.34 -15.19
CA ASP A 392 28.11 24.25 -13.85
C ASP A 392 27.14 23.52 -12.92
N HIS A 393 27.61 22.42 -12.34
CA HIS A 393 26.84 21.55 -11.45
C HIS A 393 27.64 21.26 -10.17
N PRO A 394 26.96 20.99 -9.04
CA PRO A 394 27.64 20.64 -7.81
C PRO A 394 28.26 19.26 -7.89
N VAL A 395 29.35 19.12 -7.13
CA VAL A 395 30.17 17.93 -7.01
C VAL A 395 30.13 17.48 -5.56
N GLY A 396 29.78 16.22 -5.32
CA GLY A 396 29.69 15.66 -3.98
C GLY A 396 31.06 15.48 -3.31
N SER A 397 31.06 15.41 -1.98
CA SER A 397 32.22 14.99 -1.18
C SER A 397 32.05 13.55 -0.69
N GLY A 398 33.12 12.77 -0.63
CA GLY A 398 33.05 11.34 -0.29
C GLY A 398 32.52 10.50 -1.44
N ASP A 399 32.21 9.23 -1.19
CA ASP A 399 31.66 8.33 -2.20
C ASP A 399 30.19 8.66 -2.47
N HIS A 400 29.87 8.88 -3.75
CA HIS A 400 28.55 9.35 -4.15
C HIS A 400 28.19 9.05 -5.61
N LEU A 401 26.89 9.03 -5.89
CA LEU A 401 26.31 9.27 -7.20
C LEU A 401 25.36 10.47 -7.07
N LEU A 402 25.74 11.60 -7.66
CA LEU A 402 24.98 12.83 -7.66
C LEU A 402 24.50 13.12 -9.08
N LEU A 403 23.19 13.24 -9.25
CA LEU A 403 22.54 13.71 -10.46
C LEU A 403 21.98 15.12 -10.22
N SER A 404 22.24 16.02 -11.15
CA SER A 404 21.96 17.44 -10.99
C SER A 404 21.26 18.04 -12.19
N LYS A 405 20.08 18.60 -11.97
CA LYS A 405 19.29 19.28 -13.00
C LYS A 405 19.29 20.78 -12.79
N ASP A 406 19.83 21.51 -13.77
CA ASP A 406 19.73 22.97 -13.82
C ASP A 406 18.37 23.37 -14.40
N ARG A 407 17.51 23.99 -13.58
CA ARG A 407 16.16 24.42 -13.98
C ARG A 407 16.14 25.48 -15.08
N GLY A 408 17.25 26.18 -15.32
CA GLY A 408 17.41 27.15 -16.40
C GLY A 408 17.90 26.56 -17.73
N LEU A 409 18.37 25.31 -17.73
CA LEU A 409 18.98 24.64 -18.87
C LEU A 409 17.95 23.86 -19.71
N ASN A 410 16.92 24.55 -20.22
CA ASN A 410 15.87 23.92 -21.04
C ASN A 410 16.27 23.77 -22.52
N LEU A 411 16.60 24.90 -23.18
CA LEU A 411 17.08 24.93 -24.57
C LEU A 411 18.32 25.80 -24.62
N VAL A 412 19.34 25.35 -25.34
CA VAL A 412 20.58 26.10 -25.60
C VAL A 412 20.55 26.68 -27.01
N GLN A 413 21.26 27.79 -27.24
CA GLN A 413 21.39 28.34 -28.59
C GLN A 413 22.43 27.56 -29.40
N GLY A 414 21.94 26.65 -30.24
CA GLY A 414 22.74 26.00 -31.28
C GLY A 414 22.95 26.91 -32.50
N ARG A 415 23.83 26.49 -33.40
CA ARG A 415 24.18 27.28 -34.61
C ARG A 415 23.01 27.51 -35.56
N ASN A 416 22.04 26.59 -35.59
CA ASN A 416 20.85 26.65 -36.44
C ASN A 416 19.56 27.04 -35.69
N GLY A 417 19.68 27.48 -34.42
CA GLY A 417 18.56 27.84 -33.56
C GLY A 417 18.55 27.08 -32.22
N PRO A 418 17.49 27.23 -31.42
CA PRO A 418 17.35 26.56 -30.12
C PRO A 418 17.30 25.03 -30.27
N VAL A 419 18.07 24.34 -29.44
CA VAL A 419 18.20 22.87 -29.42
C VAL A 419 18.29 22.37 -27.99
N GLU A 420 18.04 21.08 -27.77
CA GLU A 420 18.21 20.46 -26.46
C GLU A 420 19.70 20.37 -26.09
N PRO A 421 20.06 20.61 -24.81
CA PRO A 421 21.43 20.48 -24.33
C PRO A 421 21.97 19.07 -24.53
N LEU A 422 23.28 18.94 -24.76
CA LEU A 422 23.96 17.64 -24.92
C LEU A 422 23.96 16.77 -23.66
N ALA A 423 23.88 17.39 -22.47
CA ALA A 423 23.73 16.72 -21.18
C ALA A 423 22.75 17.54 -20.30
N PRO A 424 21.44 17.31 -20.42
CA PRO A 424 20.41 18.09 -19.71
C PRO A 424 20.42 17.83 -18.19
N VAL A 425 20.88 16.64 -17.77
CA VAL A 425 21.16 16.29 -16.37
C VAL A 425 22.65 16.04 -16.24
N ALA A 426 23.31 16.79 -15.37
CA ALA A 426 24.70 16.59 -15.05
C ALA A 426 24.86 15.46 -14.01
N ALA A 427 26.01 14.78 -14.03
CA ALA A 427 26.32 13.71 -13.09
C ALA A 427 27.71 13.90 -12.49
N SER A 428 27.82 13.64 -11.19
CA SER A 428 29.07 13.53 -10.44
C SER A 428 29.07 12.18 -9.74
N LEU A 429 30.07 11.36 -10.02
CA LEU A 429 30.20 10.00 -9.49
C LEU A 429 31.56 9.86 -8.82
N ARG A 430 31.58 9.41 -7.57
CA ARG A 430 32.80 9.05 -6.86
C ARG A 430 32.67 7.69 -6.19
N PHE A 431 33.61 6.80 -6.46
CA PHE A 431 33.71 5.49 -5.82
C PHE A 431 35.11 5.26 -5.26
N SER A 432 35.19 4.71 -4.05
CA SER A 432 36.41 4.18 -3.44
C SER A 432 36.27 2.67 -3.26
N GLY A 433 37.36 1.92 -3.45
CA GLY A 433 37.37 0.47 -3.27
C GLY A 433 36.53 -0.32 -4.26
N LEU A 434 36.09 0.24 -5.39
CA LEU A 434 35.34 -0.51 -6.41
C LEU A 434 36.24 -1.58 -7.05
N ALA A 435 35.75 -2.82 -7.10
CA ALA A 435 36.46 -3.97 -7.68
C ALA A 435 35.74 -4.53 -8.93
N ALA A 436 34.42 -4.63 -8.88
CA ALA A 436 33.62 -5.01 -10.02
C ALA A 436 32.17 -4.56 -9.90
N PHE A 437 31.53 -4.40 -11.04
CA PHE A 437 30.12 -4.08 -11.16
C PHE A 437 29.53 -4.86 -12.34
N SER A 438 28.32 -5.37 -12.17
CA SER A 438 27.60 -6.09 -13.22
C SER A 438 26.12 -5.74 -13.14
N LEU A 439 25.52 -5.45 -14.29
CA LEU A 439 24.09 -5.22 -14.47
C LEU A 439 23.63 -6.00 -15.69
N ILE A 440 22.60 -6.82 -15.50
CA ILE A 440 22.04 -7.70 -16.52
C ILE A 440 20.53 -7.48 -16.52
N ASP A 441 19.99 -7.06 -17.66
CA ASP A 441 18.55 -6.90 -17.91
C ASP A 441 18.14 -7.94 -18.97
N ASP A 442 17.26 -8.87 -18.60
CA ASP A 442 16.75 -9.94 -19.48
C ASP A 442 15.29 -9.69 -19.82
N ASN A 443 15.06 -9.08 -20.99
CA ASN A 443 13.70 -8.79 -21.48
C ASN A 443 12.88 -10.02 -21.85
N GLU A 444 13.50 -11.19 -22.10
CA GLU A 444 12.76 -12.41 -22.42
C GLU A 444 12.15 -13.03 -21.17
N LEU A 445 12.87 -12.94 -20.05
CA LEU A 445 12.44 -13.45 -18.74
C LEU A 445 11.78 -12.38 -17.85
N ASP A 446 11.90 -11.09 -18.20
CA ASP A 446 11.51 -9.95 -17.37
C ASP A 446 12.27 -9.95 -16.02
N GLU A 447 13.54 -10.35 -16.07
CA GLU A 447 14.42 -10.52 -14.90
C GLU A 447 15.60 -9.53 -14.95
N GLN A 448 15.99 -9.02 -13.79
CA GLN A 448 17.12 -8.11 -13.64
C GLN A 448 18.06 -8.57 -12.54
N THR A 449 19.36 -8.48 -12.79
CA THR A 449 20.40 -8.85 -11.83
C THR A 449 21.47 -7.78 -11.73
N ALA A 450 21.69 -7.27 -10.52
CA ALA A 450 22.77 -6.35 -10.19
C ALA A 450 23.73 -7.00 -9.20
N VAL A 451 25.04 -6.91 -9.49
CA VAL A 451 26.11 -7.40 -8.61
C VAL A 451 27.16 -6.32 -8.45
N LEU A 452 27.51 -6.01 -7.21
CA LEU A 452 28.53 -5.05 -6.85
C LEU A 452 29.56 -5.72 -5.94
N ARG A 453 30.85 -5.52 -6.26
CA ARG A 453 31.97 -5.96 -5.43
C ARG A 453 32.85 -4.77 -5.09
N THR A 454 33.03 -4.54 -3.80
CA THR A 454 33.80 -3.41 -3.24
C THR A 454 34.74 -3.89 -2.14
N THR A 455 35.65 -3.01 -1.76
CA THR A 455 36.49 -3.12 -0.57
C THR A 455 36.60 -1.72 0.06
N SER A 456 35.51 -1.24 0.64
CA SER A 456 35.41 0.10 1.22
C SER A 456 34.42 0.08 2.38
N ASP A 457 34.80 0.69 3.49
CA ASP A 457 33.93 0.95 4.65
C ASP A 457 33.38 2.39 4.64
N GLU A 458 33.55 3.11 3.53
CA GLU A 458 33.05 4.47 3.35
C GLU A 458 31.53 4.48 3.13
N SER A 459 30.88 5.51 3.65
CA SER A 459 29.47 5.77 3.38
C SER A 459 29.26 6.14 1.91
N PHE A 460 28.19 5.62 1.30
CA PHE A 460 27.85 5.94 -0.08
C PHE A 460 26.54 6.72 -0.16
N SER A 461 26.55 7.83 -0.89
CA SER A 461 25.37 8.70 -1.03
C SER A 461 24.84 8.75 -2.47
N PHE A 462 23.57 8.46 -2.65
CA PHE A 462 22.83 8.67 -3.89
C PHE A 462 22.03 9.96 -3.75
N THR A 463 22.25 10.94 -4.62
CA THR A 463 21.60 12.25 -4.51
C THR A 463 21.07 12.69 -5.87
N TYR A 464 19.79 13.07 -5.93
CA TYR A 464 19.23 13.83 -7.04
C TYR A 464 18.91 15.24 -6.56
N ILE A 465 19.36 16.25 -7.29
CA ILE A 465 19.05 17.64 -6.99
C ILE A 465 18.49 18.37 -8.21
N GLU A 466 17.62 19.34 -7.95
CA GLU A 466 17.24 20.36 -8.92
C GLU A 466 17.57 21.73 -8.36
N HIS A 467 18.34 22.51 -9.13
CA HIS A 467 18.87 23.78 -8.67
C HIS A 467 18.67 24.89 -9.72
N PRO A 468 18.59 26.16 -9.30
CA PRO A 468 18.69 27.29 -10.22
C PRO A 468 20.07 27.36 -10.89
N THR A 469 20.14 27.97 -12.08
CA THR A 469 21.41 28.20 -12.79
C THR A 469 22.41 28.95 -11.92
N GLY A 470 23.58 28.35 -11.71
CA GLY A 470 24.68 28.95 -10.94
C GLY A 470 24.42 29.15 -9.44
N SER A 471 23.39 28.54 -8.85
CA SER A 471 23.10 28.64 -7.42
C SER A 471 22.50 27.36 -6.86
N ILE A 472 22.84 27.05 -5.60
CA ILE A 472 22.23 25.96 -4.82
C ILE A 472 21.19 26.50 -3.80
N GLU A 473 20.88 27.80 -3.83
CA GLU A 473 19.78 28.35 -3.03
C GLU A 473 18.43 27.91 -3.61
N ASN A 474 17.46 27.57 -2.75
CA ASN A 474 16.13 27.06 -3.13
C ASN A 474 16.16 25.81 -4.03
N LEU A 475 17.15 24.94 -3.80
CA LEU A 475 17.21 23.63 -4.45
C LEU A 475 16.13 22.69 -3.89
N SER A 476 15.63 21.79 -4.72
CA SER A 476 14.95 20.57 -4.24
C SER A 476 15.93 19.41 -4.32
N PHE A 477 15.86 18.47 -3.37
CA PHE A 477 16.72 17.29 -3.40
C PHE A 477 16.04 16.06 -2.82
N GLN A 478 16.56 14.91 -3.24
CA GLN A 478 16.36 13.63 -2.60
C GLN A 478 17.72 12.97 -2.46
N ALA A 479 18.05 12.54 -1.25
CA ALA A 479 19.33 11.95 -0.92
C ALA A 479 19.13 10.70 -0.08
N LEU A 480 19.79 9.62 -0.48
CA LEU A 480 19.88 8.37 0.24
C LEU A 480 21.33 8.10 0.59
N THR A 481 21.63 7.73 1.83
CA THR A 481 22.98 7.45 2.31
C THR A 481 23.00 6.07 2.97
N LEU A 482 23.87 5.21 2.47
CA LEU A 482 24.26 3.97 3.12
C LEU A 482 25.41 4.28 4.07
N SER A 483 25.36 3.77 5.31
CA SER A 483 26.47 3.90 6.27
C SER A 483 27.77 3.30 5.74
N ASP A 484 27.64 2.22 4.99
CA ASP A 484 28.70 1.38 4.46
C ASP A 484 28.15 0.58 3.26
N ILE A 485 29.02 0.22 2.30
CA ILE A 485 28.67 -0.71 1.22
C ILE A 485 29.25 -2.09 1.57
N PRO A 486 28.45 -3.15 1.64
CA PRO A 486 28.96 -4.51 1.83
C PRO A 486 29.93 -4.92 0.71
N ASP A 487 31.01 -5.62 1.05
CA ASP A 487 32.04 -6.08 0.09
C ASP A 487 31.45 -6.84 -1.11
N ASN A 488 30.38 -7.60 -0.88
CA ASN A 488 29.60 -8.23 -1.94
C ASN A 488 28.13 -7.90 -1.74
N LEU A 489 27.49 -7.42 -2.79
CA LEU A 489 26.08 -7.12 -2.85
C LEU A 489 25.51 -7.71 -4.14
N SER A 490 24.39 -8.43 -4.04
CA SER A 490 23.63 -8.91 -5.19
C SER A 490 22.14 -8.68 -4.98
N VAL A 491 21.48 -8.18 -6.02
CA VAL A 491 20.03 -8.01 -6.08
C VAL A 491 19.54 -8.71 -7.34
N HIS A 492 18.55 -9.59 -7.17
CA HIS A 492 17.89 -10.28 -8.26
C HIS A 492 16.39 -9.94 -8.22
N VAL A 493 15.83 -9.61 -9.37
CA VAL A 493 14.48 -9.06 -9.52
C VAL A 493 13.79 -9.85 -10.61
N SER A 494 12.54 -10.22 -10.35
CA SER A 494 11.68 -10.97 -11.25
C SER A 494 10.25 -10.44 -11.16
N PRO A 495 9.33 -10.86 -12.05
CA PRO A 495 7.92 -10.48 -11.94
C PRO A 495 7.26 -10.96 -10.64
N ASP A 496 7.82 -11.99 -10.01
CA ASP A 496 7.31 -12.60 -8.78
C ASP A 496 7.86 -11.95 -7.50
N GLY A 497 8.98 -11.22 -7.58
CA GLY A 497 9.63 -10.70 -6.37
C GLY A 497 11.05 -10.16 -6.51
N ILE A 498 11.65 -9.82 -5.37
CA ILE A 498 13.03 -9.36 -5.24
C ILE A 498 13.78 -10.23 -4.23
N GLU A 499 15.00 -10.63 -4.56
CA GLU A 499 15.95 -11.28 -3.67
C GLU A 499 17.17 -10.38 -3.45
N TYR A 500 17.43 -10.01 -2.20
CA TYR A 500 18.60 -9.24 -1.79
C TYR A 500 19.56 -10.14 -1.01
N GLN A 501 20.86 -10.07 -1.34
CA GLN A 501 21.93 -10.72 -0.57
C GLN A 501 23.15 -9.80 -0.48
N ALA A 502 23.76 -9.77 0.69
CA ALA A 502 24.97 -9.03 0.98
C ALA A 502 25.94 -9.87 1.84
N SER A 503 27.21 -9.50 1.86
CA SER A 503 28.22 -10.16 2.70
C SER A 503 28.07 -9.88 4.19
N THR A 504 27.42 -8.77 4.53
CA THR A 504 27.20 -8.26 5.89
C THR A 504 25.94 -7.41 5.94
N ASP A 505 25.34 -7.28 7.13
CA ASP A 505 24.28 -6.31 7.42
C ASP A 505 24.77 -4.88 7.14
N ILE A 506 23.87 -4.01 6.67
CA ILE A 506 24.14 -2.56 6.56
C ILE A 506 23.73 -1.89 7.88
N GLU A 507 24.65 -1.14 8.51
CA GLU A 507 24.40 -0.54 9.83
C GLU A 507 23.19 0.41 9.79
N SER A 508 23.14 1.29 8.79
CA SER A 508 21.98 2.15 8.57
C SER A 508 21.83 2.63 7.13
N ILE A 509 20.57 2.77 6.72
CA ILE A 509 20.18 3.47 5.50
C ILE A 509 19.41 4.72 5.91
N SER A 510 19.88 5.89 5.47
CA SER A 510 19.25 7.18 5.78
C SER A 510 18.75 7.84 4.50
N TYR A 511 17.48 8.20 4.45
CA TYR A 511 16.86 8.97 3.38
C TYR A 511 16.54 10.38 3.88
N SER A 512 16.70 11.37 3.01
CA SER A 512 16.30 12.75 3.25
C SER A 512 15.82 13.40 1.96
N GLY A 513 14.74 14.19 2.04
CA GLY A 513 14.16 14.89 0.90
C GLY A 513 13.68 16.27 1.27
N LEU A 514 13.79 17.20 0.32
CA LEU A 514 13.31 18.57 0.43
C LEU A 514 12.71 19.00 -0.91
N ASP A 515 11.46 19.45 -0.88
CA ASP A 515 10.81 20.15 -1.99
C ASP A 515 9.92 21.28 -1.48
N GLY A 516 10.29 22.52 -1.80
CA GLY A 516 9.68 23.70 -1.18
C GLY A 516 9.79 23.67 0.34
N ASP A 517 8.64 23.70 1.02
CA ASP A 517 8.55 23.60 2.49
C ASP A 517 8.43 22.16 2.99
N GLN A 518 8.20 21.18 2.10
CA GLN A 518 8.05 19.78 2.46
C GLN A 518 9.41 19.13 2.70
N ARG A 519 9.54 18.50 3.87
CA ARG A 519 10.74 17.82 4.36
C ARG A 519 10.40 16.38 4.67
N GLN A 520 11.29 15.48 4.28
CA GLN A 520 11.13 14.05 4.49
C GLN A 520 12.44 13.50 5.01
N ALA A 521 12.37 12.59 5.97
CA ALA A 521 13.51 11.85 6.47
C ALA A 521 13.06 10.44 6.85
N ALA A 522 13.86 9.44 6.50
CA ALA A 522 13.67 8.09 6.99
C ALA A 522 15.02 7.48 7.35
N ARG A 523 15.03 6.58 8.32
CA ARG A 523 16.23 5.89 8.77
C ARG A 523 15.87 4.46 9.11
N ILE A 524 16.58 3.54 8.48
CA ILE A 524 16.50 2.11 8.74
C ILE A 524 17.80 1.73 9.43
N ILE A 525 17.73 1.03 10.55
CA ILE A 525 18.89 0.63 11.36
C ILE A 525 18.95 -0.89 11.40
N GLY A 526 20.12 -1.45 11.10
CA GLY A 526 20.36 -2.88 11.01
C GLY A 526 19.56 -3.50 9.88
N VAL A 527 19.87 -3.15 8.64
CA VAL A 527 19.29 -3.80 7.45
C VAL A 527 19.96 -5.17 7.31
N PRO A 528 19.17 -6.25 7.22
CA PRO A 528 19.70 -7.61 7.20
C PRO A 528 20.53 -7.88 5.93
N ASP A 529 21.52 -8.76 6.05
CA ASP A 529 22.33 -9.27 4.94
C ASP A 529 21.52 -9.98 3.85
N SER A 530 20.28 -10.35 4.14
CA SER A 530 19.38 -11.01 3.20
C SER A 530 17.90 -10.68 3.48
N PHE A 531 17.13 -10.46 2.43
CA PHE A 531 15.67 -10.35 2.51
C PHE A 531 15.04 -10.71 1.17
N THR A 532 13.75 -11.04 1.22
CA THR A 532 12.96 -11.33 0.03
C THR A 532 11.68 -10.53 0.02
N THR A 533 11.22 -10.19 -1.17
CA THR A 533 9.95 -9.54 -1.44
C THR A 533 9.14 -10.39 -2.41
N THR A 534 7.85 -10.57 -2.19
CA THR A 534 6.94 -11.22 -3.14
C THR A 534 5.91 -10.23 -3.68
N PHE A 535 5.51 -10.38 -4.95
CA PHE A 535 4.51 -9.56 -5.63
C PHE A 535 3.26 -10.37 -6.00
N GLY A 536 2.16 -9.66 -6.31
CA GLY A 536 0.93 -10.25 -6.85
C GLY A 536 -0.28 -10.06 -5.93
N THR A 537 -1.04 -11.13 -5.68
CA THR A 537 -2.21 -11.10 -4.78
C THR A 537 -1.81 -10.90 -3.31
N VAL A 538 -0.62 -11.40 -2.95
CA VAL A 538 0.03 -11.16 -1.67
C VAL A 538 1.34 -10.45 -1.96
N THR A 539 1.45 -9.24 -1.44
CA THR A 539 2.65 -8.44 -1.52
C THR A 539 3.31 -8.40 -0.16
N GLU A 540 4.50 -8.97 0.00
CA GLU A 540 5.14 -9.13 1.31
C GLU A 540 6.65 -8.90 1.23
N TRP A 541 7.20 -8.18 2.20
CA TRP A 541 8.62 -8.13 2.51
C TRP A 541 8.90 -9.01 3.74
N SER A 542 9.96 -9.81 3.71
CA SER A 542 10.37 -10.64 4.84
C SER A 542 11.87 -10.88 4.90
N SER A 543 12.39 -11.10 6.11
CA SER A 543 13.78 -11.49 6.35
C SER A 543 13.88 -12.48 7.52
N GLU A 544 14.91 -13.33 7.51
CA GLU A 544 15.22 -14.22 8.64
C GLU A 544 15.70 -13.45 9.87
N THR A 545 16.44 -12.36 9.66
CA THR A 545 16.93 -11.46 10.71
C THR A 545 16.14 -10.16 10.67
N PRO A 546 15.54 -9.72 11.79
CA PRO A 546 14.68 -8.54 11.80
C PRO A 546 15.50 -7.26 11.56
N ILE A 547 14.85 -6.28 10.94
CA ILE A 547 15.33 -4.89 10.97
C ILE A 547 15.28 -4.40 12.42
N SER A 548 16.38 -3.81 12.91
CA SER A 548 16.45 -3.34 14.31
C SER A 548 15.43 -2.25 14.58
N SER A 549 15.35 -1.24 13.71
CA SER A 549 14.26 -0.27 13.73
C SER A 549 14.13 0.52 12.43
N ILE A 550 12.91 0.90 12.10
CA ILE A 550 12.57 1.84 11.04
C ILE A 550 12.02 3.10 11.70
N GLU A 551 12.55 4.26 11.32
CA GLU A 551 12.12 5.58 11.78
C GLU A 551 11.82 6.44 10.55
N ALA A 552 10.66 7.11 10.50
CA ALA A 552 10.27 7.97 9.39
C ALA A 552 9.62 9.25 9.90
N GLN A 553 9.91 10.38 9.25
CA GLN A 553 9.32 11.67 9.53
C GLN A 553 9.07 12.45 8.25
N ILE A 554 7.85 12.93 8.05
CA ILE A 554 7.44 13.75 6.90
C ILE A 554 6.73 14.98 7.43
N THR A 555 7.11 16.18 7.00
CA THR A 555 6.53 17.41 7.52
C THR A 555 6.63 18.55 6.52
N ASN A 556 5.65 19.45 6.49
CA ASN A 556 5.81 20.79 5.90
C ASN A 556 5.81 21.89 6.98
N SER A 557 5.90 21.49 8.26
CA SER A 557 5.93 22.40 9.40
C SER A 557 7.37 22.82 9.73
N SER A 558 7.53 24.05 10.21
CA SER A 558 8.81 24.51 10.77
C SER A 558 9.17 23.82 12.09
N ASP A 559 8.17 23.29 12.80
CA ASP A 559 8.29 22.72 14.14
C ASP A 559 7.67 21.31 14.17
N PRO A 560 8.36 20.28 13.60
CA PRO A 560 7.79 18.96 13.47
C PRO A 560 7.57 18.25 14.81
N VAL A 561 6.52 17.41 14.86
CA VAL A 561 6.10 16.66 16.04
C VAL A 561 6.46 15.17 15.90
N THR A 562 6.78 14.50 17.02
CA THR A 562 7.11 13.06 17.10
C THR A 562 6.76 12.51 18.49
N MET A 563 6.78 11.18 18.66
CA MET A 563 6.56 10.47 19.93
C MET A 563 7.75 9.58 20.30
N SER A 564 7.81 9.17 21.57
CA SER A 564 8.78 8.17 22.04
C SER A 564 8.23 6.75 21.94
N GLY A 565 9.11 5.76 21.78
CA GLY A 565 8.70 4.36 21.66
C GLY A 565 8.23 4.00 20.26
N ASP A 566 7.73 2.78 20.08
CA ASP A 566 7.17 2.37 18.80
C ASP A 566 5.81 3.05 18.63
N HIS A 567 5.66 3.79 17.53
CA HIS A 567 4.50 4.66 17.35
C HIS A 567 4.18 4.94 15.88
N PHE A 568 2.96 5.39 15.67
CA PHE A 568 2.51 6.11 14.50
C PHE A 568 1.87 7.43 14.94
N LEU A 569 2.33 8.55 14.39
CA LEU A 569 1.82 9.88 14.67
C LEU A 569 1.50 10.59 13.35
N PHE A 570 0.29 11.12 13.27
CA PHE A 570 -0.11 12.15 12.29
C PHE A 570 -0.58 13.36 13.08
N HIS A 571 -0.06 14.55 12.77
CA HIS A 571 -0.46 15.80 13.39
C HIS A 571 -0.71 16.85 12.32
N HIS A 572 -1.83 17.55 12.38
CA HIS A 572 -2.13 18.70 11.54
C HIS A 572 -2.42 19.93 12.40
N ASP A 573 -1.69 21.02 12.15
CA ASP A 573 -1.91 22.33 12.77
C ASP A 573 -2.88 23.15 11.92
N GLN A 574 -4.08 23.38 12.46
CA GLN A 574 -5.14 24.14 11.80
C GLN A 574 -4.80 25.61 11.54
N VAL A 575 -3.87 26.20 12.31
CA VAL A 575 -3.56 27.64 12.21
C VAL A 575 -2.56 27.90 11.10
N THR A 576 -1.55 27.04 11.00
CA THR A 576 -0.51 27.12 9.98
C THR A 576 -0.83 26.31 8.72
N GLU A 577 -1.86 25.45 8.78
CA GLU A 577 -2.21 24.46 7.74
C GLU A 577 -1.04 23.52 7.41
N THR A 578 -0.18 23.26 8.41
CA THR A 578 0.97 22.35 8.27
C THR A 578 0.69 21.00 8.92
N SER A 579 1.33 19.96 8.40
CA SER A 579 1.21 18.57 8.85
C SER A 579 2.57 17.98 9.17
N SER A 580 2.59 17.06 10.14
CA SER A 580 3.74 16.23 10.50
C SER A 580 3.30 14.78 10.67
N ILE A 581 4.04 13.87 10.07
CA ILE A 581 3.92 12.43 10.23
C ILE A 581 5.20 11.93 10.87
N SER A 582 5.10 11.07 11.86
CA SER A 582 6.23 10.41 12.52
C SER A 582 5.89 8.95 12.78
N ALA A 583 6.74 8.03 12.35
CA ALA A 583 6.54 6.60 12.58
C ALA A 583 7.83 5.96 13.07
N ARG A 584 7.69 5.01 14.00
CA ARG A 584 8.79 4.18 14.49
C ARG A 584 8.29 2.78 14.80
N ILE A 585 8.99 1.77 14.28
CA ILE A 585 8.76 0.36 14.61
C ILE A 585 10.10 -0.33 14.88
N THR A 586 10.15 -1.23 15.87
CA THR A 586 11.37 -1.99 16.18
C THR A 586 11.19 -3.49 15.96
N GLY A 587 12.26 -4.15 15.51
CA GLY A 587 12.30 -5.60 15.35
C GLY A 587 11.41 -6.15 14.24
N LEU A 588 11.21 -5.42 13.13
CA LEU A 588 10.37 -5.83 12.01
C LEU A 588 10.99 -7.02 11.25
N SER A 589 10.29 -8.15 11.15
CA SER A 589 10.73 -9.33 10.41
C SER A 589 9.92 -9.59 9.14
N SER A 590 8.64 -9.20 9.12
CA SER A 590 7.85 -9.20 7.89
C SER A 590 6.77 -8.13 7.89
N ILE A 591 6.38 -7.67 6.71
CA ILE A 591 5.22 -6.82 6.50
C ILE A 591 4.61 -7.12 5.13
N GLY A 592 3.29 -7.22 5.06
CA GLY A 592 2.62 -7.55 3.82
C GLY A 592 1.17 -7.09 3.74
N TRP A 593 0.66 -7.14 2.52
CA TRP A 593 -0.70 -6.81 2.15
C TRP A 593 -1.27 -7.92 1.26
N THR A 594 -2.46 -8.38 1.59
CA THR A 594 -3.26 -9.29 0.76
C THR A 594 -4.47 -8.55 0.23
N ALA A 595 -4.64 -8.53 -1.09
CA ALA A 595 -5.79 -7.90 -1.73
C ALA A 595 -7.13 -8.57 -1.33
N PRO A 596 -8.26 -7.84 -1.37
CA PRO A 596 -9.61 -8.43 -1.18
C PRO A 596 -9.92 -9.49 -2.24
N GLU A 597 -10.84 -10.41 -1.94
CA GLU A 597 -11.35 -11.36 -2.95
C GLU A 597 -12.10 -10.65 -4.09
N GLU A 598 -12.90 -9.63 -3.75
CA GLU A 598 -13.66 -8.78 -4.67
C GLU A 598 -13.55 -7.30 -4.25
N GLU A 599 -12.70 -6.53 -4.93
CA GLU A 599 -12.50 -5.10 -4.64
C GLU A 599 -13.82 -4.29 -4.75
N GLY A 600 -14.13 -3.51 -3.71
CA GLY A 600 -15.36 -2.71 -3.65
C GLY A 600 -16.64 -3.46 -3.26
N ALA A 601 -16.58 -4.79 -3.02
CA ALA A 601 -17.72 -5.53 -2.49
C ALA A 601 -18.01 -5.14 -1.02
N SER A 602 -19.28 -5.21 -0.61
CA SER A 602 -19.66 -5.06 0.80
C SER A 602 -19.46 -6.37 1.57
N GLY A 603 -19.03 -6.30 2.82
CA GLY A 603 -18.79 -7.48 3.67
C GLY A 603 -17.39 -8.09 3.51
N PRO A 604 -17.17 -9.35 3.94
CA PRO A 604 -15.84 -9.97 4.00
C PRO A 604 -15.10 -10.07 2.66
N ALA A 605 -15.83 -10.25 1.55
CA ALA A 605 -15.23 -10.39 0.21
C ALA A 605 -14.52 -9.12 -0.26
N GLY A 606 -14.93 -7.94 0.23
CA GLY A 606 -14.30 -6.65 -0.10
C GLY A 606 -13.31 -6.14 0.93
N ARG A 607 -12.76 -7.00 1.79
CA ARG A 607 -11.72 -6.63 2.76
C ARG A 607 -10.36 -7.20 2.35
N GLY A 608 -9.35 -6.33 2.24
CA GLY A 608 -7.95 -6.73 2.17
C GLY A 608 -7.37 -7.01 3.57
N THR A 609 -6.22 -7.67 3.65
CA THR A 609 -5.55 -8.00 4.92
C THR A 609 -4.16 -7.39 4.97
N ALA A 610 -3.91 -6.50 5.93
CA ALA A 610 -2.57 -6.03 6.28
C ALA A 610 -1.98 -6.92 7.36
N GLN A 611 -0.73 -7.34 7.21
CA GLN A 611 -0.04 -8.21 8.17
C GLN A 611 1.35 -7.69 8.49
N MET A 612 1.78 -7.85 9.73
CA MET A 612 3.11 -7.48 10.19
C MET A 612 3.61 -8.49 11.21
N SER A 613 4.89 -8.82 11.15
CA SER A 613 5.59 -9.58 12.19
C SER A 613 6.76 -8.79 12.77
N VAL A 614 6.87 -8.81 14.10
CA VAL A 614 7.89 -8.11 14.89
C VAL A 614 8.42 -9.00 16.00
N ILE A 615 9.63 -8.71 16.50
CA ILE A 615 10.14 -9.33 17.74
C ILE A 615 9.45 -8.66 18.94
N GLY A 616 8.21 -9.07 19.19
CA GLY A 616 7.22 -8.41 20.04
C GLY A 616 7.49 -8.47 21.55
N THR A 617 7.57 -7.28 22.18
CA THR A 617 7.36 -7.05 23.64
C THR A 617 7.02 -5.59 24.00
N LYS A 618 7.10 -4.64 23.06
CA LYS A 618 6.86 -3.21 23.31
C LYS A 618 5.42 -2.82 22.99
N SER A 619 4.92 -1.77 23.63
CA SER A 619 3.64 -1.16 23.27
C SER A 619 3.74 -0.40 21.94
N LEU A 620 2.71 -0.46 21.10
CA LEU A 620 2.54 0.39 19.93
C LEU A 620 1.54 1.50 20.25
N GLY A 621 1.95 2.76 20.09
CA GLY A 621 1.07 3.94 20.22
C GLY A 621 0.65 4.49 18.86
N ILE A 622 -0.61 4.89 18.71
CA ILE A 622 -1.14 5.54 17.51
C ILE A 622 -1.76 6.87 17.93
N ASP A 623 -1.32 7.99 17.34
CA ASP A 623 -1.87 9.33 17.58
C ASP A 623 -2.11 10.05 16.25
N VAL A 624 -3.37 10.11 15.84
CA VAL A 624 -3.83 10.89 14.71
C VAL A 624 -4.52 12.13 15.26
N ASN A 625 -4.01 13.30 14.94
CA ASN A 625 -4.48 14.56 15.51
C ASN A 625 -4.89 15.51 14.38
N HIS A 626 -6.18 15.84 14.34
CA HIS A 626 -6.79 16.77 13.38
C HIS A 626 -6.63 16.39 11.89
N ALA A 627 -6.71 15.10 11.55
CA ALA A 627 -6.68 14.63 10.17
C ALA A 627 -7.80 15.29 9.33
N PRO A 628 -7.46 15.93 8.19
CA PRO A 628 -8.45 16.52 7.30
C PRO A 628 -9.29 15.43 6.63
N THR A 629 -10.60 15.65 6.48
CA THR A 629 -11.53 14.76 5.78
C THR A 629 -12.22 15.50 4.64
N GLN A 630 -12.86 14.78 3.70
CA GLN A 630 -13.54 15.37 2.52
C GLN A 630 -14.64 16.39 2.90
N GLY A 631 -15.24 16.28 4.09
CA GLY A 631 -16.23 17.23 4.61
C GLY A 631 -15.66 18.45 5.36
N GLY A 632 -14.33 18.59 5.46
CA GLY A 632 -13.66 19.64 6.23
C GLY A 632 -13.75 19.46 7.75
N LYS A 633 -14.37 18.37 8.22
CA LYS A 633 -14.52 18.01 9.63
C LYS A 633 -13.39 17.08 10.02
N GLN A 634 -12.58 17.44 11.00
CA GLN A 634 -11.35 16.70 11.25
C GLN A 634 -11.58 15.47 12.12
N LEU A 635 -10.80 14.42 11.87
CA LEU A 635 -10.75 13.20 12.66
C LEU A 635 -9.53 13.22 13.57
N SER A 636 -9.68 12.74 14.80
CA SER A 636 -8.55 12.44 15.67
C SER A 636 -8.74 11.08 16.33
N VAL A 637 -7.65 10.35 16.54
CA VAL A 637 -7.60 9.00 17.07
C VAL A 637 -6.40 8.86 17.98
N VAL A 638 -6.59 8.37 19.19
CA VAL A 638 -5.51 7.92 20.08
C VAL A 638 -5.76 6.46 20.37
N ALA A 639 -4.82 5.58 20.01
CA ALA A 639 -4.91 4.16 20.26
C ALA A 639 -3.61 3.58 20.84
N SER A 640 -3.74 2.47 21.55
CA SER A 640 -2.62 1.73 22.12
C SER A 640 -2.89 0.23 22.05
N ILE A 641 -1.86 -0.51 21.65
CA ILE A 641 -1.77 -1.97 21.70
C ILE A 641 -0.63 -2.32 22.66
N ASP A 642 -0.92 -3.02 23.75
CA ASP A 642 0.08 -3.33 24.78
C ASP A 642 -0.07 -4.76 25.35
N PRO A 643 0.95 -5.63 25.23
CA PRO A 643 2.12 -5.48 24.35
C PRO A 643 1.71 -5.64 22.88
N LEU A 644 2.54 -5.17 21.93
CA LEU A 644 2.40 -5.50 20.51
C LEU A 644 2.67 -7.01 20.31
N PRO A 645 1.71 -7.78 19.76
CA PRO A 645 1.90 -9.18 19.44
C PRO A 645 3.05 -9.38 18.44
N SER A 646 3.67 -10.57 18.42
CA SER A 646 4.80 -10.83 17.50
C SER A 646 4.35 -10.96 16.05
N THR A 647 3.09 -11.32 15.83
CA THR A 647 2.43 -11.23 14.52
C THR A 647 1.07 -10.57 14.72
N ILE A 648 0.68 -9.67 13.84
CA ILE A 648 -0.65 -9.05 13.83
C ILE A 648 -1.16 -8.93 12.39
N GLY A 649 -2.35 -9.47 12.15
CA GLY A 649 -3.13 -9.29 10.92
C GLY A 649 -4.37 -8.45 11.18
N VAL A 650 -4.66 -7.48 10.30
CA VAL A 650 -5.84 -6.62 10.35
C VAL A 650 -6.54 -6.64 9.00
N GLN A 651 -7.82 -7.00 8.99
CA GLN A 651 -8.68 -6.89 7.80
C GLN A 651 -9.28 -5.50 7.66
N ILE A 652 -9.14 -4.90 6.48
CA ILE A 652 -9.51 -3.51 6.19
C ILE A 652 -10.41 -3.48 4.95
N PRO A 653 -11.58 -2.81 4.98
CA PRO A 653 -12.41 -2.62 3.80
C PRO A 653 -11.64 -1.90 2.68
N THR A 654 -11.76 -2.36 1.44
CA THR A 654 -11.09 -1.73 0.29
C THR A 654 -12.14 -1.17 -0.65
N GLY A 655 -12.31 0.16 -0.64
CA GLY A 655 -13.19 0.86 -1.57
C GLY A 655 -12.72 0.70 -3.03
N SER A 656 -13.66 0.77 -3.98
CA SER A 656 -13.37 0.60 -5.40
C SER A 656 -12.47 1.73 -5.92
N GLY A 657 -11.17 1.47 -6.08
CA GLY A 657 -10.26 2.27 -6.89
C GLY A 657 -9.11 3.00 -6.19
N SER A 658 -8.97 2.92 -4.86
CA SER A 658 -7.81 3.50 -4.16
C SER A 658 -7.63 2.91 -2.76
N GLY A 659 -7.65 1.58 -2.66
CA GLY A 659 -7.23 0.90 -1.45
C GLY A 659 -5.76 1.21 -1.14
N PRO A 660 -5.33 1.14 0.12
CA PRO A 660 -3.94 1.34 0.44
C PRO A 660 -3.05 0.33 -0.29
N SER A 661 -2.23 0.81 -1.22
CA SER A 661 -1.19 0.01 -1.85
C SER A 661 0.03 -0.03 -0.94
N LEU A 662 0.55 -1.23 -0.71
CA LEU A 662 1.95 -1.37 -0.36
C LEU A 662 2.75 -0.99 -1.62
N ASP A 663 3.17 0.28 -1.75
CA ASP A 663 4.18 0.67 -2.72
C ASP A 663 5.46 -0.07 -2.36
N VAL A 664 5.71 -1.13 -3.10
CA VAL A 664 6.92 -1.91 -2.99
C VAL A 664 7.91 -1.37 -4.01
N PRO A 665 9.20 -1.27 -3.66
CA PRO A 665 10.25 -0.91 -4.60
C PRO A 665 10.07 -1.68 -5.91
N GLU A 666 9.74 -0.99 -6.99
CA GLU A 666 10.02 -1.53 -8.31
C GLU A 666 11.51 -1.29 -8.55
N PHE A 667 12.31 -2.36 -8.54
CA PHE A 667 13.62 -2.29 -9.14
C PHE A 667 13.38 -2.24 -10.65
N ASN A 668 13.33 -1.03 -11.18
CA ASN A 668 13.18 -0.81 -12.61
C ASN A 668 14.53 -0.39 -13.19
N ALA A 669 15.32 -1.36 -13.63
CA ALA A 669 16.60 -1.09 -14.27
C ALA A 669 16.44 -0.43 -15.64
N SER A 670 15.23 -0.26 -16.21
CA SER A 670 15.08 0.62 -17.37
C SER A 670 15.65 2.02 -17.10
N ASN A 671 15.72 2.44 -15.83
CA ASN A 671 16.34 3.68 -15.38
C ASN A 671 17.87 3.57 -15.10
N GLY A 672 18.60 2.56 -15.57
CA GLY A 672 20.06 2.50 -15.42
C GLY A 672 20.56 2.32 -13.97
N LEU A 673 21.75 2.84 -13.63
CA LEU A 673 22.25 2.85 -12.23
C LEU A 673 21.35 3.67 -11.28
N SER A 674 20.53 4.59 -11.81
CA SER A 674 19.51 5.26 -11.01
C SER A 674 18.43 4.28 -10.53
N GLY A 675 18.15 3.19 -11.25
CA GLY A 675 17.26 2.10 -10.82
C GLY A 675 17.71 1.41 -9.53
N VAL A 676 19.02 1.27 -9.31
CA VAL A 676 19.58 0.77 -8.04
C VAL A 676 19.34 1.77 -6.91
N ALA A 677 19.53 3.07 -7.17
CA ALA A 677 19.21 4.12 -6.20
C ALA A 677 17.70 4.21 -5.90
N PHE A 678 16.84 4.02 -6.91
CA PHE A 678 15.39 3.97 -6.80
C PHE A 678 14.89 2.74 -6.07
N PHE A 679 15.56 1.59 -6.17
CA PHE A 679 15.25 0.43 -5.36
C PHE A 679 15.50 0.69 -3.87
N ILE A 680 16.62 1.33 -3.53
CA ILE A 680 16.90 1.67 -2.13
C ILE A 680 15.97 2.79 -1.65
N SER A 681 15.61 3.76 -2.52
CA SER A 681 14.49 4.68 -2.29
C SER A 681 13.19 3.90 -2.07
N GLY A 682 12.99 2.82 -2.81
CA GLY A 682 11.83 1.97 -2.68
C GLY A 682 11.77 1.26 -1.34
N ILE A 683 12.89 0.97 -0.67
CA ILE A 683 12.86 0.52 0.74
C ILE A 683 12.31 1.66 1.65
N ALA A 684 12.56 2.92 1.31
CA ALA A 684 11.89 4.05 1.95
C ALA A 684 10.42 4.22 1.48
N ASP A 685 10.07 3.88 0.22
CA ASP A 685 8.68 3.74 -0.26
C ASP A 685 7.92 2.66 0.51
N LEU A 686 8.56 1.53 0.85
CA LEU A 686 7.99 0.49 1.72
C LEU A 686 7.63 1.09 3.08
N GLY A 687 8.51 1.90 3.66
CA GLY A 687 8.21 2.67 4.88
C GLY A 687 7.04 3.67 4.71
N ARG A 688 6.91 4.31 3.53
CA ARG A 688 5.76 5.18 3.19
C ARG A 688 4.49 4.38 2.90
N SER A 689 4.58 3.14 2.46
CA SER A 689 3.44 2.33 2.10
C SER A 689 2.82 1.62 3.29
N VAL A 690 3.59 1.31 4.33
CA VAL A 690 3.05 1.05 5.68
C VAL A 690 2.17 2.23 6.14
N ASN A 691 2.64 3.47 5.89
CA ASN A 691 1.86 4.67 6.20
C ASN A 691 0.62 4.81 5.29
N SER A 692 0.68 4.41 4.01
CA SER A 692 -0.49 4.34 3.12
C SER A 692 -1.55 3.35 3.62
N VAL A 693 -1.14 2.13 4.01
CA VAL A 693 -2.00 1.10 4.66
C VAL A 693 -2.69 1.63 5.90
N LEU A 694 -1.96 2.30 6.78
CA LEU A 694 -2.52 2.84 8.01
C LEU A 694 -3.37 4.11 7.78
N ALA A 695 -3.00 4.95 6.82
CA ALA A 695 -3.80 6.09 6.38
C ALA A 695 -5.12 5.63 5.72
N GLY A 696 -5.10 4.53 4.98
CA GLY A 696 -6.27 3.85 4.43
C GLY A 696 -7.26 3.46 5.52
N VAL A 697 -6.81 2.75 6.57
CA VAL A 697 -7.63 2.42 7.76
C VAL A 697 -8.29 3.65 8.36
N THR A 698 -7.52 4.73 8.51
CA THR A 698 -7.98 5.99 9.12
C THR A 698 -8.98 6.71 8.22
N SER A 699 -8.77 6.64 6.90
CA SER A 699 -9.64 7.19 5.86
C SER A 699 -10.95 6.42 5.77
N ASP A 700 -10.94 5.09 5.77
CA ASP A 700 -12.13 4.24 5.68
C ASP A 700 -13.04 4.41 6.90
N ILE A 701 -12.46 4.55 8.10
CA ILE A 701 -13.19 4.91 9.33
C ILE A 701 -13.85 6.30 9.20
N SER A 702 -13.23 7.22 8.46
CA SER A 702 -13.70 8.61 8.31
C SER A 702 -14.70 8.81 7.15
N THR A 703 -14.57 8.04 6.07
CA THR A 703 -15.26 8.26 4.78
C THR A 703 -16.43 7.31 4.53
N GLY A 704 -16.50 6.16 5.22
CA GLY A 704 -17.61 5.19 5.11
C GLY A 704 -19.00 5.69 5.55
N SER A 705 -19.16 6.98 5.84
CA SER A 705 -20.39 7.60 6.34
C SER A 705 -21.11 8.51 5.35
N GLU A 706 -20.63 8.65 4.11
CA GLU A 706 -21.13 9.65 3.15
C GLU A 706 -22.50 9.33 2.49
N SER A 707 -23.23 8.28 2.86
CA SER A 707 -24.49 7.97 2.15
C SER A 707 -25.60 7.32 2.98
N GLU A 708 -26.83 7.40 2.48
CA GLU A 708 -28.01 6.61 2.92
C GLU A 708 -27.85 5.10 2.64
N GLN A 709 -26.63 4.57 2.73
CA GLN A 709 -26.28 3.20 2.38
C GLN A 709 -25.88 2.37 3.61
N ASP A 710 -25.58 1.10 3.33
CA ASP A 710 -25.19 0.09 4.29
C ASP A 710 -23.93 0.51 5.04
N PHE A 711 -23.89 0.21 6.34
CA PHE A 711 -22.76 0.46 7.22
C PHE A 711 -22.21 -0.90 7.64
N SER A 712 -20.90 -1.12 7.51
CA SER A 712 -20.27 -2.32 8.02
C SER A 712 -18.93 -1.97 8.64
N PHE A 713 -18.78 -2.27 9.92
CA PHE A 713 -17.51 -2.19 10.64
C PHE A 713 -17.14 -3.59 11.10
N GLY A 714 -15.95 -4.05 10.76
CA GLY A 714 -15.44 -5.33 11.24
C GLY A 714 -13.95 -5.24 11.45
N ILE A 715 -13.47 -5.80 12.55
CA ILE A 715 -12.06 -6.01 12.80
C ILE A 715 -11.88 -7.50 13.03
N MET A 716 -11.13 -8.14 12.13
CA MET A 716 -10.57 -9.45 12.38
C MET A 716 -9.10 -9.23 12.76
N LEU A 717 -8.74 -9.67 13.97
CA LEU A 717 -7.38 -9.63 14.48
C LEU A 717 -6.89 -11.07 14.61
N ASP A 718 -5.78 -11.35 13.94
CA ASP A 718 -5.02 -12.58 14.11
C ASP A 718 -3.66 -12.24 14.69
N ALA A 719 -3.48 -12.58 15.96
CA ALA A 719 -2.30 -12.36 16.76
C ALA A 719 -1.75 -13.69 17.27
N ASP A 720 -0.49 -13.71 17.69
CA ASP A 720 0.13 -14.91 18.28
C ASP A 720 -0.03 -15.00 19.81
N SER A 721 -0.41 -13.88 20.43
CA SER A 721 -0.42 -13.67 21.88
C SER A 721 -1.53 -12.70 22.29
N SER A 722 -1.88 -12.70 23.58
CA SER A 722 -2.89 -11.79 24.13
C SER A 722 -2.36 -10.38 24.34
N PHE A 723 -3.20 -9.37 24.13
CA PHE A 723 -2.85 -7.96 24.28
C PHE A 723 -4.02 -7.13 24.82
N ASP A 724 -3.74 -5.92 25.27
CA ASP A 724 -4.76 -4.93 25.64
C ASP A 724 -4.97 -3.96 24.47
N LEU A 725 -6.24 -3.63 24.20
CA LEU A 725 -6.63 -2.63 23.19
C LEU A 725 -7.35 -1.46 23.86
N ALA A 726 -6.83 -0.25 23.63
CA ALA A 726 -7.49 1.01 23.99
C ALA A 726 -7.54 1.94 22.77
N VAL A 727 -8.72 2.48 22.48
CA VAL A 727 -8.94 3.45 21.38
C VAL A 727 -9.85 4.57 21.86
N GLU A 728 -9.48 5.81 21.58
CA GLU A 728 -10.33 7.00 21.72
C GLU A 728 -10.30 7.75 20.39
N ALA A 729 -11.45 7.93 19.76
CA ALA A 729 -11.54 8.61 18.47
C ALA A 729 -12.66 9.66 18.49
N TRP A 730 -12.45 10.79 17.82
CA TRP A 730 -13.47 11.83 17.70
C TRP A 730 -13.38 12.53 16.34
N HIS A 731 -14.55 12.88 15.81
CA HIS A 731 -14.73 13.52 14.52
C HIS A 731 -15.67 14.71 14.66
N GLY A 732 -15.44 15.75 13.86
CA GLY A 732 -16.30 16.93 13.79
C GLY A 732 -15.75 18.14 14.53
N ASP A 733 -16.63 19.09 14.82
CA ASP A 733 -16.32 20.38 15.44
C ASP A 733 -16.16 20.33 16.98
N GLY A 734 -16.08 19.12 17.54
CA GLY A 734 -15.98 18.89 18.99
C GLY A 734 -17.28 19.14 19.76
N THR A 735 -18.42 19.31 19.10
CA THR A 735 -19.73 19.46 19.78
C THR A 735 -20.25 18.16 20.39
N VAL A 736 -19.80 17.01 19.87
CA VAL A 736 -20.19 15.70 20.37
C VAL A 736 -19.51 15.43 21.70
N LYS A 737 -20.30 15.32 22.77
CA LYS A 737 -19.79 15.02 24.10
C LYS A 737 -19.25 13.58 24.16
N ALA A 738 -18.00 13.42 24.61
CA ALA A 738 -17.40 12.12 24.85
C ALA A 738 -18.30 11.18 25.68
N PRO A 739 -18.49 9.92 25.25
CA PRO A 739 -19.13 8.89 26.07
C PRO A 739 -18.27 8.53 27.28
N THR A 740 -18.82 7.76 28.21
CA THR A 740 -18.05 7.17 29.32
C THR A 740 -17.19 6.02 28.82
N TRP A 741 -16.03 5.80 29.44
CA TRP A 741 -15.29 4.56 29.24
C TRP A 741 -16.11 3.38 29.80
N VAL A 742 -16.17 2.29 29.04
CA VAL A 742 -16.85 1.04 29.41
C VAL A 742 -15.92 -0.13 29.06
N HIS A 743 -16.09 -1.28 29.72
CA HIS A 743 -15.43 -2.51 29.28
C HIS A 743 -16.14 -3.00 28.01
N GLY A 744 -15.55 -2.72 26.84
CA GLY A 744 -16.18 -2.86 25.53
C GLY A 744 -16.09 -1.60 24.68
N VAL A 745 -17.20 -1.24 24.02
CA VAL A 745 -17.28 -0.17 23.02
C VAL A 745 -18.36 0.84 23.41
N SER A 746 -18.02 2.14 23.36
CA SER A 746 -19.00 3.21 23.49
C SER A 746 -18.82 4.27 22.42
N LEU A 747 -19.88 4.54 21.65
CA LEU A 747 -19.91 5.54 20.60
C LEU A 747 -21.07 6.50 20.82
N ARG A 748 -20.83 7.80 20.60
CA ARG A 748 -21.88 8.81 20.48
C ARG A 748 -21.72 9.54 19.16
N ALA A 749 -22.79 9.63 18.37
CA ALA A 749 -22.85 10.43 17.16
C ALA A 749 -23.48 11.81 17.41
N ALA A 750 -23.26 12.74 16.50
CA ALA A 750 -23.93 14.03 16.49
C ALA A 750 -25.43 13.85 16.21
N PRO A 751 -26.32 14.73 16.72
CA PRO A 751 -27.76 14.63 16.49
C PRO A 751 -28.19 14.65 15.02
N SER A 752 -27.34 15.21 14.15
CA SER A 752 -27.58 15.29 12.71
C SER A 752 -26.98 14.12 11.91
N GLY A 753 -26.21 13.23 12.55
CA GLY A 753 -25.60 12.05 11.92
C GLY A 753 -24.15 11.84 12.32
N ILE A 754 -23.63 10.63 12.10
CA ILE A 754 -22.23 10.27 12.43
C ILE A 754 -21.20 11.02 11.56
N SER A 755 -21.56 11.30 10.31
CA SER A 755 -20.75 12.09 9.35
C SER A 755 -20.54 13.52 9.82
N ASP A 756 -21.49 14.05 10.59
CA ASP A 756 -21.41 15.39 11.14
C ASP A 756 -20.53 15.50 12.39
N GLY A 757 -20.28 14.37 13.05
CA GLY A 757 -19.39 14.25 14.19
C GLY A 757 -19.69 13.01 15.01
N PHE A 758 -18.66 12.44 15.64
CA PHE A 758 -18.82 11.35 16.59
C PHE A 758 -17.72 11.35 17.65
N TYR A 759 -17.92 10.56 18.69
CA TYR A 759 -16.94 10.29 19.72
C TYR A 759 -17.02 8.81 20.12
N LEU A 760 -15.93 8.08 19.97
CA LEU A 760 -15.78 6.64 20.19
C LEU A 760 -14.74 6.39 21.29
N ARG A 761 -15.03 5.43 22.17
CA ARG A 761 -14.12 4.86 23.15
C ARG A 761 -14.22 3.35 23.12
N VAL A 762 -13.08 2.66 22.99
CA VAL A 762 -12.95 1.21 23.02
C VAL A 762 -11.94 0.84 24.07
N TRP A 763 -12.32 0.02 25.03
CA TRP A 763 -11.39 -0.52 26.02
C TRP A 763 -11.69 -1.99 26.27
N ILE A 764 -10.82 -2.85 25.76
CA ILE A 764 -10.94 -4.31 25.87
C ILE A 764 -9.58 -4.88 26.26
N PRO A 765 -9.34 -5.12 27.56
CA PRO A 765 -8.13 -5.77 28.04
C PRO A 765 -8.18 -7.29 27.82
N GLY A 766 -7.00 -7.91 27.78
CA GLY A 766 -6.82 -9.36 27.77
C GLY A 766 -7.37 -10.05 26.52
N LEU A 767 -7.44 -9.33 25.39
CA LEU A 767 -7.96 -9.82 24.12
C LEU A 767 -7.19 -11.07 23.66
N PRO A 768 -7.89 -12.10 23.16
CA PRO A 768 -7.24 -13.34 22.72
C PRO A 768 -6.53 -13.17 21.37
N PRO A 769 -5.64 -14.13 21.01
CA PRO A 769 -4.99 -14.19 19.70
C PRO A 769 -5.94 -14.07 18.50
N GLN A 770 -7.13 -14.67 18.58
CA GLN A 770 -8.11 -14.64 17.49
C GLN A 770 -9.38 -13.92 17.92
N ILE A 771 -9.68 -12.83 17.22
CA ILE A 771 -10.88 -12.02 17.45
C ILE A 771 -11.58 -11.77 16.13
N ASP A 772 -12.86 -12.05 16.10
CA ASP A 772 -13.78 -11.62 15.05
C ASP A 772 -14.83 -10.71 15.69
N PHE A 773 -14.80 -9.42 15.39
CA PHE A 773 -15.84 -8.50 15.82
C PHE A 773 -16.37 -7.77 14.60
N SER A 774 -17.68 -7.85 14.37
CA SER A 774 -18.33 -7.05 13.34
C SER A 774 -19.72 -6.57 13.74
N VAL A 775 -20.04 -5.37 13.25
CA VAL A 775 -21.36 -4.77 13.33
C VAL A 775 -21.71 -4.25 11.94
N THR A 776 -22.84 -4.73 11.42
CA THR A 776 -23.34 -4.35 10.11
C THR A 776 -24.76 -3.83 10.23
N ARG A 777 -25.07 -2.75 9.54
CA ARG A 777 -26.42 -2.25 9.31
C ARG A 777 -26.70 -2.25 7.81
N GLU A 778 -27.70 -2.99 7.39
CA GLU A 778 -28.16 -3.03 6.00
C GLU A 778 -29.50 -2.31 5.86
N MET A 779 -29.58 -1.32 4.97
CA MET A 779 -30.82 -0.60 4.69
C MET A 779 -31.72 -1.42 3.77
N LYS A 780 -33.00 -1.56 4.12
CA LYS A 780 -34.02 -2.27 3.30
C LYS A 780 -35.14 -1.31 2.88
N PRO A 781 -35.88 -1.58 1.78
CA PRO A 781 -36.95 -0.69 1.32
C PRO A 781 -38.09 -0.39 2.32
N GLN A 782 -38.23 -1.18 3.38
CA GLN A 782 -39.27 -1.04 4.42
C GLN A 782 -38.71 -1.12 5.85
N GLY A 783 -37.42 -0.85 6.03
CA GLY A 783 -36.75 -0.91 7.34
C GLY A 783 -35.25 -1.14 7.21
N GLU A 784 -34.67 -1.86 8.15
CA GLU A 784 -33.22 -2.09 8.22
C GLU A 784 -32.90 -3.37 9.00
N ASP A 785 -31.71 -3.91 8.78
CA ASP A 785 -31.19 -5.09 9.47
C ASP A 785 -29.91 -4.72 10.20
N TRP A 786 -29.84 -5.00 11.50
CA TRP A 786 -28.62 -4.87 12.30
C TRP A 786 -28.05 -6.26 12.61
N SER A 787 -26.85 -6.56 12.14
CA SER A 787 -26.10 -7.76 12.47
C SER A 787 -24.95 -7.42 13.42
N ILE A 788 -24.78 -8.20 14.48
CA ILE A 788 -23.68 -8.10 15.46
C ILE A 788 -23.08 -9.48 15.60
N ALA A 789 -21.81 -9.63 15.22
CA ALA A 789 -21.04 -10.85 15.41
C ALA A 789 -19.84 -10.57 16.34
N ILE A 790 -19.68 -11.40 17.37
CA ILE A 790 -18.55 -11.37 18.29
C ILE A 790 -18.04 -12.81 18.44
N GLY A 791 -16.79 -13.04 18.10
CA GLY A 791 -16.07 -14.29 18.26
C GLY A 791 -14.75 -14.05 18.98
N MET A 792 -14.65 -14.54 20.20
CA MET A 792 -13.43 -14.48 21.01
C MET A 792 -13.19 -15.86 21.63
N VAL A 793 -12.02 -16.44 21.41
CA VAL A 793 -11.66 -17.76 21.96
C VAL A 793 -10.57 -17.59 23.01
N GLY A 794 -10.86 -17.95 24.26
CA GLY A 794 -9.91 -17.85 25.37
C GLY A 794 -9.66 -16.42 25.88
N TRP A 795 -10.60 -15.49 25.67
CA TRP A 795 -10.51 -14.12 26.18
C TRP A 795 -10.42 -14.10 27.70
N ILE A 796 -9.57 -13.23 28.25
CA ILE A 796 -9.43 -13.06 29.69
C ILE A 796 -10.07 -11.70 30.07
N PRO A 797 -11.36 -11.66 30.42
CA PRO A 797 -12.06 -10.42 30.68
C PRO A 797 -11.49 -9.71 31.91
N GLY A 798 -11.29 -8.39 31.80
CA GLY A 798 -10.86 -7.54 32.92
C GLY A 798 -11.99 -7.20 33.88
N HIS A 799 -13.24 -7.28 33.42
CA HIS A 799 -14.45 -6.96 34.17
C HIS A 799 -15.57 -7.99 33.90
N SER A 800 -16.56 -8.03 34.79
CA SER A 800 -17.68 -8.98 34.73
C SER A 800 -18.73 -8.65 33.67
N GLU A 801 -18.68 -7.43 33.16
CA GLU A 801 -19.61 -6.84 32.21
C GLU A 801 -18.95 -6.63 30.84
N LEU A 802 -19.62 -6.89 29.73
CA LEU A 802 -19.22 -6.39 28.40
C LEU A 802 -20.32 -5.47 27.87
N MET A 803 -19.96 -4.25 27.48
CA MET A 803 -20.89 -3.21 27.05
C MET A 803 -20.62 -2.75 25.63
N VAL A 804 -21.65 -2.75 24.78
CA VAL A 804 -21.64 -2.15 23.44
C VAL A 804 -22.73 -1.09 23.39
N HIS A 805 -22.34 0.18 23.54
CA HIS A 805 -23.28 1.30 23.68
C HIS A 805 -23.10 2.31 22.56
N PHE A 806 -24.06 2.37 21.65
CA PHE A 806 -24.12 3.32 20.55
C PHE A 806 -25.27 4.31 20.76
N TYR A 807 -24.97 5.60 20.70
CA TYR A 807 -25.94 6.67 20.91
C TYR A 807 -26.04 7.56 19.67
N GLY A 808 -27.25 7.77 19.17
CA GLY A 808 -27.57 8.75 18.15
C GLY A 808 -27.11 8.42 16.74
N ILE A 809 -26.72 7.18 16.44
CA ILE A 809 -26.38 6.78 15.06
C ILE A 809 -27.64 6.92 14.22
N ASN A 810 -27.69 7.92 13.33
CA ASN A 810 -28.86 8.25 12.49
C ASN A 810 -30.18 8.37 13.27
N GLY A 811 -30.12 8.89 14.50
CA GLY A 811 -31.29 9.06 15.38
C GLY A 811 -31.63 7.84 16.24
N GLN A 812 -30.84 6.77 16.16
CA GLN A 812 -31.06 5.53 16.90
C GLN A 812 -30.01 5.29 17.99
N ASP A 813 -30.42 4.61 19.06
CA ASP A 813 -29.51 4.13 20.12
C ASP A 813 -29.58 2.61 20.20
N LEU A 814 -28.43 1.96 20.40
CA LEU A 814 -28.28 0.54 20.68
C LEU A 814 -27.44 0.37 21.95
N LEU A 815 -28.02 -0.21 23.00
CA LEU A 815 -27.31 -0.52 24.24
C LEU A 815 -27.38 -2.03 24.49
N LEU A 816 -26.25 -2.70 24.35
CA LEU A 816 -26.09 -4.10 24.72
C LEU A 816 -25.19 -4.19 25.96
N THR A 817 -25.62 -4.96 26.96
CA THR A 817 -24.81 -5.27 28.13
C THR A 817 -24.92 -6.76 28.46
N LEU A 818 -23.78 -7.44 28.48
CA LEU A 818 -23.64 -8.81 28.98
C LEU A 818 -23.07 -8.74 30.40
N GLN A 819 -23.65 -9.46 31.36
CA GLN A 819 -23.17 -9.50 32.74
C GLN A 819 -23.01 -10.95 33.22
N GLY A 820 -21.93 -11.20 33.97
CA GLY A 820 -21.65 -12.51 34.57
C GLY A 820 -20.41 -13.19 34.02
N LEU A 821 -19.53 -12.44 33.34
CA LEU A 821 -18.24 -12.94 32.87
C LEU A 821 -17.30 -13.19 34.05
N THR A 822 -16.58 -14.32 34.01
CA THR A 822 -15.61 -14.66 35.06
C THR A 822 -14.29 -13.94 34.83
N VAL A 823 -14.07 -12.88 35.60
CA VAL A 823 -12.88 -12.03 35.56
C VAL A 823 -11.60 -12.84 35.72
N SER A 824 -10.58 -12.55 34.91
CA SER A 824 -9.26 -13.20 34.96
C SER A 824 -9.26 -14.71 34.66
N SER A 825 -10.32 -15.25 34.05
CA SER A 825 -10.40 -16.64 33.59
C SER A 825 -10.63 -16.69 32.08
N PRO A 826 -9.93 -17.57 31.32
CA PRO A 826 -10.19 -17.76 29.91
C PRO A 826 -11.65 -18.10 29.64
N THR A 827 -12.29 -17.33 28.77
CA THR A 827 -13.70 -17.45 28.39
C THR A 827 -13.81 -17.36 26.88
N ASN A 828 -14.49 -18.32 26.26
CA ASN A 828 -14.96 -18.22 24.88
C ASN A 828 -16.25 -17.41 24.87
N LEU A 829 -16.36 -16.45 23.97
CA LEU A 829 -17.55 -15.63 23.72
C LEU A 829 -17.88 -15.66 22.24
N GLY A 830 -19.02 -16.27 21.91
CA GLY A 830 -19.66 -16.28 20.61
C GLY A 830 -21.04 -15.63 20.71
N LEU A 831 -21.25 -14.55 19.96
CA LEU A 831 -22.54 -13.88 19.81
C LEU A 831 -22.77 -13.65 18.32
N ASP A 832 -23.90 -14.10 17.82
CA ASP A 832 -24.42 -13.75 16.49
C ASP A 832 -25.86 -13.26 16.67
N ALA A 833 -26.09 -11.97 16.50
CA ALA A 833 -27.38 -11.34 16.72
C ALA A 833 -27.82 -10.52 15.50
N LEU A 834 -29.00 -10.82 14.98
CA LEU A 834 -29.66 -10.12 13.89
C LEU A 834 -30.94 -9.46 14.41
N PHE A 835 -31.07 -8.15 14.24
CA PHE A 835 -32.28 -7.37 14.50
C PHE A 835 -32.85 -6.88 13.18
N GLU A 836 -33.95 -7.47 12.74
CA GLU A 836 -34.70 -7.03 11.58
C GLU A 836 -35.80 -6.06 12.02
N ILE A 837 -35.69 -4.81 11.60
CA ILE A 837 -36.65 -3.77 11.90
C ILE A 837 -37.47 -3.56 10.63
N ARG A 838 -38.79 -3.71 10.72
CA ARG A 838 -39.72 -3.57 9.61
C ARG A 838 -40.85 -2.65 9.99
N SER A 839 -41.12 -1.62 9.20
CA SER A 839 -42.23 -0.70 9.45
C SER A 839 -43.36 -0.95 8.45
N VAL A 840 -44.51 -1.41 8.96
CA VAL A 840 -45.73 -1.63 8.16
C VAL A 840 -46.79 -0.61 8.57
N GLY A 841 -46.99 0.42 7.75
CA GLY A 841 -47.89 1.52 8.08
C GLY A 841 -47.30 2.46 9.14
N GLN A 842 -47.94 2.56 10.32
CA GLN A 842 -47.46 3.35 11.46
C GLN A 842 -46.84 2.48 12.57
N ILE A 843 -46.63 1.19 12.34
CA ILE A 843 -46.20 0.24 13.37
C ILE A 843 -44.89 -0.39 12.94
N THR A 844 -43.93 -0.35 13.86
CA THR A 844 -42.63 -1.00 13.72
C THR A 844 -42.66 -2.37 14.38
N GLU A 845 -42.34 -3.39 13.60
CA GLU A 845 -42.09 -4.75 14.04
C GLU A 845 -40.58 -4.95 14.14
N VAL A 846 -40.14 -5.51 15.27
CA VAL A 846 -38.74 -5.87 15.49
C VAL A 846 -38.65 -7.37 15.68
N THR A 847 -37.94 -8.03 14.76
CA THR A 847 -37.56 -9.43 14.86
C THR A 847 -36.11 -9.51 15.31
N THR A 848 -35.85 -10.23 16.39
CA THR A 848 -34.52 -10.53 16.91
C THR A 848 -34.24 -12.01 16.69
N SER A 849 -33.14 -12.35 16.05
CA SER A 849 -32.56 -13.69 16.00
C SER A 849 -31.21 -13.63 16.68
N THR A 850 -30.97 -14.47 17.68
CA THR A 850 -29.72 -14.48 18.44
C THR A 850 -29.26 -15.90 18.69
N HIS A 851 -28.04 -16.19 18.28
CA HIS A 851 -27.29 -17.36 18.65
C HIS A 851 -26.20 -16.96 19.64
N TYR A 852 -26.15 -17.68 20.76
CA TYR A 852 -25.26 -17.37 21.86
C TYR A 852 -24.44 -18.59 22.27
N VAL A 853 -23.14 -18.39 22.51
CA VAL A 853 -22.21 -19.41 23.00
C VAL A 853 -21.21 -18.80 23.99
N LEU A 854 -21.10 -19.41 25.17
CA LEU A 854 -20.11 -19.08 26.20
C LEU A 854 -19.41 -20.31 26.77
N SER A 855 -18.33 -20.05 27.51
CA SER A 855 -17.75 -21.03 28.44
C SER A 855 -18.54 -21.22 29.75
N GLU A 856 -19.27 -20.20 30.22
CA GLU A 856 -20.01 -20.23 31.49
C GLU A 856 -21.39 -19.57 31.35
N ARG A 857 -22.27 -19.75 32.34
CA ARG A 857 -23.59 -19.09 32.36
C ARG A 857 -23.44 -17.59 32.57
N LEU A 858 -24.26 -16.78 31.91
CA LEU A 858 -24.37 -15.35 32.24
C LEU A 858 -25.43 -15.12 33.31
N ASP A 859 -25.20 -14.08 34.10
CA ASP A 859 -26.19 -13.58 35.06
C ASP A 859 -27.37 -12.95 34.31
N TRP A 860 -27.09 -12.05 33.36
CA TRP A 860 -28.13 -11.44 32.53
C TRP A 860 -27.58 -10.79 31.25
N VAL A 861 -28.48 -10.57 30.29
CA VAL A 861 -28.27 -9.79 29.08
C VAL A 861 -29.37 -8.75 28.95
N HIS A 862 -28.97 -7.50 28.68
CA HIS A 862 -29.87 -6.39 28.42
C HIS A 862 -29.60 -5.79 27.06
N VAL A 863 -30.63 -5.69 26.24
CA VAL A 863 -30.60 -5.01 24.94
C VAL A 863 -31.66 -3.93 24.94
N LEU A 864 -31.28 -2.70 24.62
CA LEU A 864 -32.18 -1.58 24.41
C LEU A 864 -31.90 -0.95 23.05
N LEU A 865 -32.93 -0.93 22.21
CA LEU A 865 -32.93 -0.27 20.91
C LEU A 865 -33.95 0.87 20.95
N ILE A 866 -33.53 2.08 20.57
CA ILE A 866 -34.41 3.26 20.52
C ILE A 866 -34.35 3.83 19.12
N ASP A 867 -35.47 3.86 18.41
CA ASP A 867 -35.60 4.54 17.12
C ASP A 867 -36.48 5.78 17.26
N ARG A 868 -35.86 6.95 17.17
CA ARG A 868 -36.56 8.24 17.28
C ARG A 868 -37.30 8.63 16.00
N THR A 869 -36.89 8.10 14.85
CA THR A 869 -37.49 8.39 13.54
C THR A 869 -38.78 7.60 13.37
N ALA A 870 -38.75 6.31 13.71
CA ALA A 870 -39.93 5.45 13.74
C ALA A 870 -40.82 5.70 14.96
N GLY A 871 -40.28 6.35 16.01
CA GLY A 871 -41.01 6.58 17.26
C GLY A 871 -41.20 5.28 18.05
N SER A 872 -40.15 4.45 18.09
CA SER A 872 -40.22 3.12 18.67
C SER A 872 -39.10 2.88 19.70
N ARG A 873 -39.38 2.04 20.71
CA ARG A 873 -38.38 1.59 21.70
C ARG A 873 -38.58 0.11 21.95
N THR A 874 -37.54 -0.67 21.69
CA THR A 874 -37.50 -2.12 21.91
C THR A 874 -36.55 -2.44 23.03
N GLU A 875 -36.98 -3.24 23.99
CA GLU A 875 -36.18 -3.63 25.15
C GLU A 875 -36.29 -5.14 25.39
N VAL A 876 -35.15 -5.79 25.53
CA VAL A 876 -35.02 -7.22 25.80
C VAL A 876 -34.16 -7.39 27.05
N MET A 877 -34.64 -8.17 28.01
CA MET A 877 -33.90 -8.54 29.21
C MET A 877 -34.02 -10.04 29.43
N ILE A 878 -32.91 -10.74 29.63
CA ILE A 878 -32.90 -12.18 29.89
C ILE A 878 -32.00 -12.43 31.11
N GLU A 879 -32.46 -13.23 32.05
CA GLU A 879 -31.72 -13.57 33.29
C GLU A 879 -31.44 -15.08 33.40
N ASP A 880 -30.31 -15.41 34.03
CA ASP A 880 -29.80 -16.78 34.22
C ASP A 880 -29.71 -17.56 32.90
N ILE A 881 -28.83 -17.09 32.02
CA ILE A 881 -28.70 -17.57 30.64
C ILE A 881 -27.69 -18.72 30.60
N PRO A 882 -28.03 -19.88 30.03
CA PRO A 882 -27.12 -21.00 29.89
C PRO A 882 -25.98 -20.68 28.91
N GLU A 883 -25.00 -21.58 28.88
CA GLU A 883 -23.80 -21.49 28.05
C GLU A 883 -24.11 -21.42 26.55
N SER A 884 -25.31 -21.83 26.11
CA SER A 884 -25.78 -21.60 24.75
C SER A 884 -27.30 -21.51 24.67
N VAL A 885 -27.80 -20.56 23.87
CA VAL A 885 -29.22 -20.33 23.60
C VAL A 885 -29.39 -19.93 22.14
N ASP A 886 -30.39 -20.54 21.50
CA ASP A 886 -30.98 -20.04 20.26
C ASP A 886 -32.28 -19.31 20.60
N LEU A 887 -32.37 -18.03 20.23
CA LEU A 887 -33.55 -17.20 20.46
C LEU A 887 -33.99 -16.56 19.15
N GLN A 888 -35.25 -16.76 18.79
CA GLN A 888 -35.94 -15.97 17.78
C GLN A 888 -37.18 -15.33 18.40
N ALA A 889 -37.19 -14.01 18.49
CA ALA A 889 -38.32 -13.25 19.02
C ALA A 889 -38.79 -12.22 18.01
N SER A 890 -40.09 -12.00 17.88
CA SER A 890 -40.65 -10.87 17.12
C SER A 890 -41.71 -10.17 17.96
N ILE A 891 -41.72 -8.84 17.94
CA ILE A 891 -42.72 -8.01 18.59
C ILE A 891 -43.12 -6.83 17.70
N GLY A 892 -44.41 -6.72 17.40
CA GLY A 892 -44.95 -5.69 16.51
C GLY A 892 -46.42 -5.97 16.19
N THR A 893 -46.70 -6.39 14.95
CA THR A 893 -48.06 -6.77 14.54
C THR A 893 -48.53 -8.10 15.15
N ALA A 894 -47.57 -8.97 15.44
CA ALA A 894 -47.72 -10.18 16.22
C ALA A 894 -46.59 -10.25 17.25
N ILE A 895 -46.73 -11.15 18.22
CA ILE A 895 -45.65 -11.51 19.14
C ILE A 895 -45.33 -12.96 18.88
N SER A 896 -44.05 -13.27 18.65
CA SER A 896 -43.56 -14.63 18.49
C SER A 896 -42.30 -14.80 19.34
N ILE A 897 -42.15 -15.92 20.04
CA ILE A 897 -40.94 -16.29 20.76
C ILE A 897 -40.70 -17.76 20.51
N ASP A 898 -39.60 -18.09 19.88
CA ASP A 898 -39.05 -19.42 19.78
C ASP A 898 -37.70 -19.41 20.48
N MET A 899 -37.53 -20.27 21.48
CA MET A 899 -36.26 -20.39 22.19
C MET A 899 -35.94 -21.86 22.38
N THR A 900 -34.69 -22.23 22.13
CA THR A 900 -34.17 -23.57 22.34
C THR A 900 -32.82 -23.52 23.07
N VAL A 901 -32.68 -24.37 24.09
CA VAL A 901 -31.42 -24.61 24.81
C VAL A 901 -30.94 -26.03 24.48
N PRO A 902 -29.69 -26.24 24.03
CA PRO A 902 -29.16 -27.57 23.75
C PRO A 902 -29.19 -28.50 24.98
N GLU A 903 -29.47 -29.79 24.78
CA GLU A 903 -29.63 -30.78 25.88
C GLU A 903 -28.48 -30.82 26.87
N GLN A 904 -27.25 -30.67 26.39
CA GLN A 904 -26.03 -30.70 27.20
C GLN A 904 -25.88 -29.53 28.18
N TYR A 905 -26.59 -28.42 27.94
CA TYR A 905 -26.57 -27.22 28.80
C TYR A 905 -27.86 -27.06 29.63
N ARG A 906 -28.79 -28.03 29.54
CA ARG A 906 -29.99 -28.08 30.37
C ARG A 906 -29.63 -28.62 31.76
N ARG A 907 -30.20 -28.02 32.81
CA ARG A 907 -30.19 -28.55 34.18
C ARG A 907 -31.55 -29.15 34.54
N GLU A 908 -31.64 -29.90 35.63
CA GLU A 908 -32.94 -30.35 36.15
C GLU A 908 -33.81 -29.12 36.49
N GLY A 909 -34.95 -28.96 35.81
CA GLY A 909 -35.88 -27.85 36.00
C GLY A 909 -35.79 -26.78 34.91
N THR A 910 -35.60 -25.52 35.30
CA THR A 910 -35.63 -24.34 34.43
C THR A 910 -34.32 -24.18 33.66
N ALA A 911 -34.39 -23.90 32.36
CA ALA A 911 -33.21 -23.69 31.51
C ALA A 911 -32.75 -22.22 31.54
N VAL A 912 -33.70 -21.30 31.39
CA VAL A 912 -33.51 -19.84 31.52
C VAL A 912 -34.42 -19.32 32.64
N GLY A 913 -33.91 -18.41 33.48
CA GLY A 913 -34.62 -17.91 34.65
C GLY A 913 -35.84 -17.07 34.28
N SER A 914 -35.61 -15.94 33.60
CA SER A 914 -36.66 -15.03 33.15
C SER A 914 -36.32 -14.34 31.83
N MET A 915 -37.35 -13.89 31.12
CA MET A 915 -37.23 -13.09 29.90
C MET A 915 -38.30 -11.98 29.88
N MET A 916 -37.90 -10.77 29.53
CA MET A 916 -38.77 -9.65 29.20
C MET A 916 -38.54 -9.22 27.76
N LEU A 917 -39.62 -9.01 27.02
CA LEU A 917 -39.62 -8.35 25.72
C LEU A 917 -40.62 -7.19 25.79
N GLN A 918 -40.19 -5.98 25.47
CA GLN A 918 -41.05 -4.81 25.47
C GLN A 918 -40.86 -3.99 24.20
N GLN A 919 -41.96 -3.64 23.56
CA GLN A 919 -42.03 -2.69 22.45
C GLN A 919 -42.89 -1.50 22.88
N MET A 920 -42.38 -0.29 22.76
CA MET A 920 -43.18 0.93 22.90
C MET A 920 -43.31 1.62 21.54
N GLN A 921 -44.53 2.07 21.23
CA GLN A 921 -44.84 2.83 20.02
C GLN A 921 -45.32 4.23 20.40
N TRP A 922 -44.76 5.26 19.77
CA TRP A 922 -45.16 6.65 19.95
C TRP A 922 -46.25 7.03 18.95
N LEU A 923 -47.49 7.10 19.42
CA LEU A 923 -48.67 7.42 18.61
C LEU A 923 -49.57 8.39 19.37
N ASP A 924 -50.18 9.35 18.67
CA ASP A 924 -51.08 10.36 19.25
C ASP A 924 -50.48 11.15 20.44
N SER A 925 -49.19 11.48 20.37
CA SER A 925 -48.45 12.17 21.44
C SER A 925 -48.36 11.40 22.77
N ALA A 926 -48.45 10.07 22.74
CA ALA A 926 -48.29 9.19 23.89
C ALA A 926 -47.52 7.90 23.52
N TRP A 927 -46.85 7.29 24.51
CA TRP A 927 -46.22 5.98 24.37
C TRP A 927 -47.24 4.87 24.67
N TRP A 928 -47.30 3.88 23.80
CA TRP A 928 -48.16 2.70 23.93
C TRP A 928 -47.28 1.45 24.03
N PRO A 929 -47.22 0.77 25.19
CA PRO A 929 -46.41 -0.43 25.36
C PRO A 929 -47.10 -1.71 24.88
N ALA A 930 -46.28 -2.67 24.47
CA ALA A 930 -46.55 -4.08 24.37
C ALA A 930 -45.43 -4.82 25.11
N THR A 931 -45.75 -5.48 26.22
CA THR A 931 -44.79 -6.12 27.12
C THR A 931 -45.14 -7.59 27.26
N VAL A 932 -44.12 -8.44 27.17
CA VAL A 932 -44.19 -9.88 27.42
C VAL A 932 -43.17 -10.21 28.48
N PHE A 933 -43.57 -10.97 29.48
CA PHE A 933 -42.69 -11.45 30.53
C PHE A 933 -42.91 -12.94 30.74
N LEU A 934 -41.81 -13.70 30.74
CA LEU A 934 -41.77 -15.13 30.90
C LEU A 934 -40.85 -15.48 32.07
N THR A 935 -41.25 -16.43 32.90
CA THR A 935 -40.41 -16.98 33.98
C THR A 935 -40.46 -18.49 33.98
N ASN A 936 -39.40 -19.10 34.54
CA ASN A 936 -39.23 -20.56 34.60
C ASN A 936 -39.24 -21.20 33.20
N ILE A 937 -38.43 -20.66 32.28
CA ILE A 937 -38.45 -21.08 30.88
C ILE A 937 -37.78 -22.46 30.75
N PRO A 938 -38.48 -23.48 30.23
CA PRO A 938 -37.95 -24.83 30.07
C PRO A 938 -37.03 -24.93 28.84
N GLY A 939 -36.46 -26.11 28.57
CA GLY A 939 -35.40 -26.30 27.56
C GLY A 939 -35.75 -25.93 26.11
N TRP A 940 -37.04 -25.80 25.79
CA TRP A 940 -37.53 -25.09 24.60
C TRP A 940 -38.94 -24.55 24.85
N ILE A 941 -39.25 -23.43 24.21
CA ILE A 941 -40.58 -22.80 24.18
C ILE A 941 -40.91 -22.30 22.77
N ASN A 942 -42.20 -22.32 22.43
CA ASN A 942 -42.75 -21.68 21.25
C ASN A 942 -44.04 -20.94 21.68
N LEU A 943 -44.01 -19.61 21.62
CA LEU A 943 -45.13 -18.73 21.90
C LEU A 943 -45.46 -17.94 20.64
N THR A 944 -46.72 -17.96 20.22
CA THR A 944 -47.21 -17.11 19.15
C THR A 944 -48.50 -16.43 19.58
N THR A 945 -48.61 -15.13 19.33
CA THR A 945 -49.86 -14.38 19.45
C THR A 945 -50.02 -13.39 18.31
N ALA A 946 -51.02 -13.62 17.48
CA ALA A 946 -51.33 -12.78 16.33
C ALA A 946 -52.84 -12.45 16.29
N PRO A 947 -53.24 -11.25 15.82
CA PRO A 947 -54.65 -10.93 15.65
C PRO A 947 -55.29 -11.86 14.62
N SER A 948 -56.51 -12.34 14.91
CA SER A 948 -57.29 -13.12 13.95
C SER A 948 -57.71 -12.27 12.75
N THR A 949 -57.39 -12.69 11.53
CA THR A 949 -57.84 -12.05 10.28
C THR A 949 -59.20 -12.55 9.80
N ASP A 950 -59.74 -13.61 10.41
CA ASP A 950 -61.07 -14.13 10.10
C ASP A 950 -62.15 -13.14 10.53
N PHE A 951 -62.92 -12.65 9.56
CA PHE A 951 -63.89 -11.59 9.73
C PHE A 951 -65.19 -11.89 8.98
N ASP A 952 -66.33 -11.65 9.63
CA ASP A 952 -67.66 -11.75 9.04
C ASP A 952 -68.57 -10.64 9.59
N ILE A 953 -68.91 -9.71 8.71
CA ILE A 953 -69.79 -8.57 8.99
C ILE A 953 -71.20 -8.95 9.45
N THR A 954 -71.61 -10.22 9.28
CA THR A 954 -72.93 -10.73 9.67
C THR A 954 -72.97 -11.34 11.07
N LYS A 955 -71.82 -11.37 11.77
CA LYS A 955 -71.65 -11.96 13.10
C LYS A 955 -71.19 -10.90 14.10
N SER A 956 -71.25 -11.23 15.39
CA SER A 956 -70.85 -10.32 16.46
C SER A 956 -69.39 -9.86 16.28
N LEU A 957 -69.13 -8.55 16.41
CA LEU A 957 -67.76 -8.00 16.31
C LEU A 957 -66.98 -8.15 17.61
N ALA A 958 -67.62 -8.61 18.71
CA ALA A 958 -67.06 -8.56 20.06
C ALA A 958 -65.70 -9.26 20.22
N PHE A 959 -65.49 -10.41 19.54
CA PHE A 959 -64.22 -11.13 19.56
C PHE A 959 -63.51 -11.16 18.20
N GLN A 960 -64.08 -10.56 17.16
CA GLN A 960 -63.44 -10.48 15.84
C GLN A 960 -62.19 -9.60 15.92
N GLY A 961 -61.05 -10.15 15.47
CA GLY A 961 -59.73 -9.50 15.63
C GLY A 961 -59.08 -9.70 17.00
N SER A 962 -59.61 -10.59 17.86
CA SER A 962 -58.93 -10.99 19.11
C SER A 962 -57.61 -11.72 18.82
N PRO A 963 -56.59 -11.59 19.69
CA PRO A 963 -55.33 -12.29 19.52
C PRO A 963 -55.54 -13.79 19.70
N THR A 964 -54.92 -14.55 18.81
CA THR A 964 -54.84 -16.00 18.86
C THR A 964 -53.54 -16.36 19.56
N LEU A 965 -53.58 -16.78 20.82
CA LEU A 965 -52.42 -17.22 21.56
C LEU A 965 -52.23 -18.73 21.40
N GLU A 966 -51.01 -19.16 21.12
CA GLU A 966 -50.59 -20.55 21.21
C GLU A 966 -49.23 -20.61 21.90
N PHE A 967 -49.16 -21.38 22.98
CA PHE A 967 -47.97 -21.63 23.77
C PHE A 967 -47.70 -23.14 23.79
N ARG A 968 -46.46 -23.51 23.54
CA ARG A 968 -45.93 -24.87 23.62
C ARG A 968 -44.58 -24.86 24.32
N ALA A 969 -44.31 -25.88 25.10
CA ALA A 969 -43.04 -25.99 25.82
C ALA A 969 -42.62 -27.45 26.03
N SER A 970 -41.33 -27.65 26.34
CA SER A 970 -40.79 -28.96 26.71
C SER A 970 -41.31 -29.51 28.04
N MET A 971 -41.68 -28.64 28.98
CA MET A 971 -42.12 -29.01 30.34
C MET A 971 -43.17 -28.03 30.86
N GLU A 972 -43.96 -28.46 31.84
CA GLU A 972 -44.91 -27.62 32.58
C GLU A 972 -44.21 -26.70 33.60
N GLY A 973 -44.90 -25.63 34.02
CA GLY A 973 -44.47 -24.75 35.11
C GLY A 973 -44.00 -23.35 34.71
N ALA A 974 -43.94 -23.04 33.41
CA ALA A 974 -43.66 -21.69 32.92
C ALA A 974 -44.80 -20.73 33.30
N SER A 975 -44.47 -19.46 33.56
CA SER A 975 -45.46 -18.40 33.75
C SER A 975 -45.29 -17.30 32.70
N LEU A 976 -46.41 -16.78 32.20
CA LEU A 976 -46.49 -15.80 31.11
C LEU A 976 -47.33 -14.60 31.53
N TYR A 977 -46.82 -13.41 31.29
CA TYR A 977 -47.55 -12.15 31.35
C TYR A 977 -47.45 -11.44 29.99
N ILE A 978 -48.58 -10.99 29.45
CA ILE A 978 -48.66 -10.18 28.24
C ILE A 978 -49.52 -8.97 28.53
N GLU A 979 -49.01 -7.79 28.28
CA GLU A 979 -49.76 -6.53 28.31
C GLU A 979 -49.55 -5.84 26.97
N ALA A 980 -50.59 -5.76 26.15
CA ALA A 980 -50.51 -5.16 24.84
C ALA A 980 -51.63 -4.15 24.63
N HIS A 981 -51.23 -2.89 24.47
CA HIS A 981 -52.16 -1.85 24.03
C HIS A 981 -52.50 -2.04 22.56
N GLY A 982 -53.78 -1.90 22.21
CA GLY A 982 -54.23 -2.17 20.85
C GLY A 982 -53.47 -1.34 19.80
N LYS A 983 -53.17 -0.08 20.12
CA LYS A 983 -52.38 0.82 19.25
C LYS A 983 -50.94 0.38 19.04
N ALA A 984 -50.33 -0.33 19.99
CA ALA A 984 -48.95 -0.81 19.89
C ALA A 984 -48.80 -2.02 18.95
N ILE A 985 -49.86 -2.81 18.79
CA ILE A 985 -49.86 -4.10 18.06
C ILE A 985 -50.88 -4.16 16.90
N ASN A 986 -51.30 -3.02 16.38
CA ASN A 986 -52.28 -2.88 15.29
C ASN A 986 -53.64 -3.55 15.56
N LYS A 987 -54.08 -3.55 16.81
CA LYS A 987 -55.28 -4.26 17.26
C LYS A 987 -56.33 -3.30 17.82
N LYS A 988 -57.60 -3.67 17.71
CA LYS A 988 -58.69 -3.02 18.45
C LYS A 988 -58.72 -3.51 19.90
N GLY A 989 -58.75 -2.57 20.84
CA GLY A 989 -58.80 -2.83 22.27
C GLY A 989 -57.49 -3.32 22.87
N ASP A 990 -57.34 -3.14 24.18
CA ASP A 990 -56.14 -3.51 24.93
C ASP A 990 -56.32 -4.91 25.53
N VAL A 991 -55.22 -5.62 25.79
CA VAL A 991 -55.22 -6.96 26.40
C VAL A 991 -54.20 -7.04 27.51
N ILE A 992 -54.62 -7.59 28.65
CA ILE A 992 -53.73 -8.13 29.67
C ILE A 992 -54.01 -9.62 29.82
N LEU A 993 -52.96 -10.42 29.82
CA LEU A 993 -53.00 -11.86 30.05
C LEU A 993 -51.94 -12.23 31.07
N LEU A 994 -52.33 -12.92 32.13
CA LEU A 994 -51.43 -13.53 33.11
C LEU A 994 -51.77 -15.00 33.21
N ALA A 995 -50.80 -15.87 32.99
CA ALA A 995 -50.92 -17.32 33.13
C ALA A 995 -49.79 -17.82 34.02
N GLU A 996 -50.10 -18.28 35.23
CA GLU A 996 -49.13 -18.88 36.15
C GLU A 996 -49.25 -20.41 36.09
N GLY A 997 -48.12 -21.10 36.13
CA GLY A 997 -48.09 -22.57 36.13
C GLY A 997 -48.73 -23.16 34.88
N MET A 998 -48.32 -22.69 33.70
CA MET A 998 -48.82 -23.19 32.41
C MET A 998 -48.39 -24.63 32.18
N THR A 999 -49.26 -25.39 31.51
CA THR A 999 -48.93 -26.73 31.01
C THR A 999 -48.04 -26.65 29.76
N ASP A 1000 -47.54 -27.81 29.31
CA ASP A 1000 -46.76 -27.95 28.07
C ASP A 1000 -47.46 -27.44 26.79
N PHE A 1001 -48.78 -27.26 26.85
CA PHE A 1001 -49.62 -26.66 25.80
C PHE A 1001 -50.67 -25.72 26.39
N MET A 1002 -50.83 -24.53 25.82
CA MET A 1002 -51.96 -23.63 26.06
C MET A 1002 -52.35 -22.92 24.76
N SER A 1003 -53.65 -22.74 24.51
CA SER A 1003 -54.13 -21.97 23.37
C SER A 1003 -55.35 -21.14 23.71
N ILE A 1004 -55.39 -19.90 23.23
CA ILE A 1004 -56.56 -19.03 23.24
C ILE A 1004 -56.85 -18.67 21.79
N LYS A 1005 -57.94 -19.18 21.22
CA LYS A 1005 -58.26 -18.98 19.80
C LYS A 1005 -59.72 -18.62 19.61
N MET A 1006 -60.00 -17.89 18.53
CA MET A 1006 -61.38 -17.65 18.12
C MET A 1006 -62.01 -18.96 17.59
N THR A 1007 -63.28 -19.21 17.90
CA THR A 1007 -64.05 -20.34 17.36
C THR A 1007 -64.71 -19.98 16.03
N GLU A 1008 -65.18 -20.98 15.27
CA GLU A 1008 -65.97 -20.77 14.05
C GLU A 1008 -67.25 -19.94 14.27
N SER A 1009 -67.75 -19.90 15.51
CA SER A 1009 -68.90 -19.08 15.91
C SER A 1009 -68.52 -17.69 16.44
N TYR A 1010 -67.28 -17.24 16.24
CA TYR A 1010 -66.75 -15.97 16.73
C TYR A 1010 -66.79 -15.83 18.27
N GLY A 1011 -66.63 -16.95 18.98
CA GLY A 1011 -66.37 -16.99 20.42
C GLY A 1011 -64.87 -17.14 20.73
N LEU A 1012 -64.47 -17.00 21.99
CA LEU A 1012 -63.10 -17.16 22.47
C LEU A 1012 -62.95 -18.51 23.18
N SER A 1013 -62.17 -19.45 22.63
CA SER A 1013 -61.87 -20.75 23.22
C SER A 1013 -60.51 -20.73 23.91
N ILE A 1014 -60.50 -21.10 25.18
CA ILE A 1014 -59.31 -21.32 26.01
C ILE A 1014 -59.13 -22.84 26.15
N ARG A 1015 -57.93 -23.34 25.87
CA ARG A 1015 -57.55 -24.75 26.01
C ARG A 1015 -56.16 -24.88 26.62
N SER A 1016 -55.95 -25.89 27.43
CA SER A 1016 -54.66 -26.24 28.01
C SER A 1016 -54.53 -27.76 28.18
N GLY A 1017 -53.30 -28.23 28.37
CA GLY A 1017 -52.98 -29.64 28.59
C GLY A 1017 -53.20 -30.10 30.03
N GLY A 1018 -52.83 -31.35 30.33
CA GLY A 1018 -52.65 -31.87 31.69
C GLY A 1018 -53.78 -31.57 32.68
N GLN A 1019 -53.43 -30.99 33.85
CA GLN A 1019 -54.36 -30.61 34.92
C GLN A 1019 -54.98 -29.20 34.71
N GLY A 1020 -54.69 -28.53 33.60
CA GLY A 1020 -55.08 -27.15 33.35
C GLY A 1020 -54.06 -26.13 33.88
N VAL A 1021 -54.22 -24.86 33.47
CA VAL A 1021 -53.36 -23.75 33.92
C VAL A 1021 -53.70 -23.39 35.37
N GLU A 1022 -52.71 -23.28 36.25
CA GLU A 1022 -52.93 -23.05 37.69
C GLU A 1022 -53.74 -21.77 37.94
N ARG A 1023 -53.31 -20.64 37.37
CA ARG A 1023 -54.05 -19.38 37.39
C ARG A 1023 -54.00 -18.71 36.02
N LEU A 1024 -55.15 -18.27 35.54
CA LEU A 1024 -55.29 -17.55 34.29
C LEU A 1024 -56.10 -16.28 34.54
N TYR A 1025 -55.56 -15.11 34.26
CA TYR A 1025 -56.29 -13.85 34.25
C TYR A 1025 -56.21 -13.24 32.85
N ILE A 1026 -57.36 -12.84 32.31
CA ILE A 1026 -57.48 -12.19 31.02
C ILE A 1026 -58.32 -10.94 31.23
N ARG A 1027 -57.80 -9.79 30.82
CA ARG A 1027 -58.57 -8.55 30.72
C ARG A 1027 -58.51 -8.03 29.30
N MET A 1028 -59.65 -7.67 28.75
CA MET A 1028 -59.76 -6.96 27.49
C MET A 1028 -60.55 -5.67 27.68
N SER A 1029 -60.07 -4.55 27.16
CA SER A 1029 -60.71 -3.24 27.34
C SER A 1029 -60.79 -2.47 26.02
N ASN A 1030 -61.64 -1.45 25.96
CA ASN A 1030 -61.81 -0.57 24.79
C ASN A 1030 -62.19 -1.32 23.50
N ILE A 1031 -63.05 -2.34 23.58
CA ILE A 1031 -63.46 -3.14 22.40
C ILE A 1031 -64.79 -2.61 21.84
N PRO A 1032 -64.86 -2.17 20.57
CA PRO A 1032 -66.13 -1.82 19.94
C PRO A 1032 -66.97 -3.09 19.72
N ALA A 1033 -68.10 -3.24 20.41
CA ALA A 1033 -68.96 -4.41 20.29
C ALA A 1033 -69.92 -4.30 19.10
N THR A 1034 -70.82 -3.32 19.12
CA THR A 1034 -71.76 -3.00 18.03
C THR A 1034 -72.16 -1.54 18.18
N PRO A 1035 -71.99 -0.64 17.19
CA PRO A 1035 -72.38 0.76 17.34
C PRO A 1035 -73.84 0.92 17.81
N PRO A 1036 -74.14 1.73 18.85
CA PRO A 1036 -73.26 2.65 19.58
C PRO A 1036 -72.55 2.09 20.83
N VAL A 1037 -72.53 0.78 21.04
CA VAL A 1037 -72.03 0.08 22.24
C VAL A 1037 -70.53 -0.20 22.16
N VAL A 1038 -69.80 0.19 23.21
CA VAL A 1038 -68.38 -0.13 23.45
C VAL A 1038 -68.29 -0.99 24.72
N LEU A 1039 -67.52 -2.07 24.64
CA LEU A 1039 -67.14 -2.88 25.80
C LEU A 1039 -65.94 -2.20 26.47
N GLU A 1040 -66.22 -1.51 27.57
CA GLU A 1040 -65.21 -0.81 28.37
C GLU A 1040 -64.20 -1.81 28.94
N GLU A 1041 -64.70 -2.92 29.50
CA GLU A 1041 -63.87 -3.88 30.21
C GLU A 1041 -64.52 -5.28 30.23
N LEU A 1042 -63.74 -6.31 29.94
CA LEU A 1042 -64.07 -7.73 30.09
C LEU A 1042 -62.94 -8.39 30.85
N GLU A 1043 -63.23 -8.97 32.00
CA GLU A 1043 -62.27 -9.71 32.81
C GLU A 1043 -62.69 -11.17 32.95
N ALA A 1044 -61.73 -12.08 32.90
CA ALA A 1044 -61.91 -13.49 33.19
C ALA A 1044 -60.76 -13.98 34.08
N LEU A 1045 -61.08 -14.64 35.18
CA LEU A 1045 -60.14 -15.29 36.11
C LEU A 1045 -60.45 -16.78 36.18
N GLY A 1046 -59.52 -17.63 35.74
CA GLY A 1046 -59.58 -19.08 35.83
C GLY A 1046 -58.56 -19.62 36.83
N GLU A 1047 -58.89 -20.75 37.46
CA GLU A 1047 -57.94 -21.55 38.26
C GLU A 1047 -58.07 -23.02 37.90
N ASN A 1048 -56.94 -23.70 37.67
CA ASN A 1048 -56.86 -25.09 37.17
C ASN A 1048 -57.71 -25.33 35.92
N LEU A 1049 -57.72 -24.35 35.00
CA LEU A 1049 -58.62 -24.32 33.85
C LEU A 1049 -58.04 -25.15 32.69
N GLN A 1050 -58.73 -26.23 32.30
CA GLN A 1050 -58.37 -27.06 31.13
C GLN A 1050 -59.03 -26.56 29.85
N ARG A 1051 -60.31 -26.14 29.95
CA ARG A 1051 -61.08 -25.66 28.80
C ARG A 1051 -62.16 -24.67 29.22
N ALA A 1052 -62.40 -23.65 28.41
CA ALA A 1052 -63.60 -22.81 28.45
C ALA A 1052 -63.84 -22.17 27.08
N THR A 1053 -65.10 -21.92 26.71
CA THR A 1053 -65.45 -21.19 25.49
C THR A 1053 -66.41 -20.06 25.81
N ILE A 1054 -66.02 -18.82 25.51
CA ILE A 1054 -66.84 -17.62 25.74
C ILE A 1054 -67.45 -17.18 24.42
N ASN A 1055 -68.78 -17.21 24.29
CA ASN A 1055 -69.52 -16.75 23.12
C ASN A 1055 -70.29 -15.47 23.43
N VAL A 1056 -70.47 -14.60 22.45
CA VAL A 1056 -71.48 -13.52 22.52
C VAL A 1056 -72.59 -13.87 21.53
N ARG A 1057 -73.81 -14.06 22.02
CA ARG A 1057 -74.99 -14.36 21.19
C ARG A 1057 -75.95 -13.19 21.14
N GLU A 1058 -76.45 -12.89 19.94
CA GLU A 1058 -77.53 -11.93 19.72
C GLU A 1058 -78.88 -12.67 19.71
N LEU A 1059 -79.76 -12.39 20.68
CA LEU A 1059 -81.06 -13.07 20.80
C LEU A 1059 -82.20 -12.31 20.08
N LEU A 1060 -82.07 -10.99 19.88
CA LEU A 1060 -83.08 -10.12 19.25
C LEU A 1060 -82.43 -9.12 18.25
N GLY A 1061 -81.63 -9.64 17.31
CA GLY A 1061 -80.84 -8.80 16.40
C GLY A 1061 -79.79 -7.96 17.16
N PRO A 1062 -79.29 -6.84 16.59
CA PRO A 1062 -78.21 -6.04 17.19
C PRO A 1062 -78.60 -5.34 18.51
N PHE A 1063 -79.84 -5.52 18.99
CA PHE A 1063 -80.39 -4.80 20.14
C PHE A 1063 -80.30 -5.57 21.46
N TYR A 1064 -79.95 -6.87 21.45
CA TYR A 1064 -79.87 -7.68 22.68
C TYR A 1064 -78.82 -8.79 22.58
N SER A 1065 -77.68 -8.60 23.26
CA SER A 1065 -76.56 -9.55 23.33
C SER A 1065 -76.45 -10.21 24.72
N VAL A 1066 -76.03 -11.47 24.74
CA VAL A 1066 -75.84 -12.29 25.93
C VAL A 1066 -74.47 -12.96 25.84
N ILE A 1067 -73.70 -12.93 26.92
CA ILE A 1067 -72.40 -13.59 27.02
C ILE A 1067 -72.64 -15.00 27.54
N GLU A 1068 -72.19 -16.02 26.84
CA GLU A 1068 -72.38 -17.42 27.15
C GLU A 1068 -71.00 -18.06 27.38
N VAL A 1069 -70.77 -18.66 28.55
CA VAL A 1069 -69.55 -19.42 28.84
C VAL A 1069 -69.91 -20.91 28.84
N ASP A 1070 -69.48 -21.60 27.79
CA ASP A 1070 -69.76 -23.02 27.50
C ASP A 1070 -68.47 -23.87 27.59
N ASP A 1071 -68.61 -25.19 27.71
CA ASP A 1071 -67.50 -26.16 27.67
C ASP A 1071 -66.41 -25.90 28.73
N VAL A 1072 -66.82 -25.50 29.94
CA VAL A 1072 -65.93 -25.31 31.08
C VAL A 1072 -65.51 -26.67 31.64
N GLN A 1073 -64.23 -27.03 31.52
CA GLN A 1073 -63.63 -28.26 32.06
C GLN A 1073 -62.38 -27.94 32.85
N GLY A 1074 -62.20 -28.62 33.99
CA GLY A 1074 -61.13 -28.36 34.96
C GLY A 1074 -61.36 -27.07 35.75
N GLY A 1075 -61.30 -27.16 37.08
CA GLY A 1075 -61.20 -25.99 37.96
C GLY A 1075 -62.42 -25.03 37.99
N ARG A 1076 -62.15 -23.74 38.19
CA ARG A 1076 -63.15 -22.65 38.30
C ARG A 1076 -62.83 -21.51 37.32
N ILE A 1077 -63.86 -20.82 36.85
CA ILE A 1077 -63.74 -19.58 36.07
C ILE A 1077 -64.73 -18.53 36.58
N ILE A 1078 -64.31 -17.28 36.64
CA ILE A 1078 -65.11 -16.11 36.98
C ILE A 1078 -64.95 -15.12 35.84
N ALA A 1079 -66.03 -14.53 35.35
CA ALA A 1079 -65.94 -13.46 34.35
C ALA A 1079 -66.88 -12.30 34.69
N SER A 1080 -66.46 -11.10 34.31
CA SER A 1080 -67.22 -9.86 34.46
C SER A 1080 -67.05 -8.98 33.22
N ALA A 1081 -68.09 -8.22 32.88
CA ALA A 1081 -68.09 -7.33 31.73
C ALA A 1081 -68.76 -5.99 32.07
N ARG A 1082 -68.22 -4.90 31.53
CA ARG A 1082 -68.77 -3.55 31.59
C ARG A 1082 -68.84 -2.96 30.18
N ALA A 1083 -69.97 -2.35 29.85
CA ALA A 1083 -70.17 -1.71 28.55
C ALA A 1083 -70.72 -0.29 28.72
N SER A 1084 -70.48 0.55 27.72
CA SER A 1084 -71.03 1.90 27.58
C SER A 1084 -71.70 2.03 26.21
N ALA A 1085 -72.59 3.01 26.04
CA ALA A 1085 -73.14 3.36 24.74
C ALA A 1085 -73.36 4.86 24.59
N THR A 1086 -72.99 5.41 23.44
CA THR A 1086 -73.14 6.85 23.16
C THR A 1086 -74.31 7.10 22.21
N VAL A 1087 -75.36 7.76 22.69
CA VAL A 1087 -76.55 8.11 21.89
C VAL A 1087 -76.77 9.61 21.98
N GLU A 1088 -76.80 10.29 20.82
CA GLU A 1088 -76.99 11.75 20.73
C GLU A 1088 -76.06 12.55 21.67
N ASP A 1089 -74.74 12.29 21.58
CA ASP A 1089 -73.69 12.92 22.40
C ASP A 1089 -73.81 12.72 23.93
N THR A 1090 -74.69 11.82 24.36
CA THR A 1090 -74.85 11.43 25.77
C THR A 1090 -74.33 10.01 25.98
N GLU A 1091 -73.39 9.86 26.92
CA GLU A 1091 -72.79 8.57 27.29
C GLU A 1091 -73.66 7.87 28.35
N PHE A 1092 -74.09 6.66 28.04
CA PHE A 1092 -74.85 5.80 28.95
C PHE A 1092 -73.95 4.66 29.45
N ASP A 1093 -73.71 4.62 30.76
CA ASP A 1093 -73.03 3.49 31.43
C ASP A 1093 -74.01 2.31 31.49
N LEU A 1094 -73.82 1.33 30.61
CA LEU A 1094 -74.66 0.13 30.53
C LEU A 1094 -74.18 -0.88 31.58
N ARG A 1095 -74.58 -0.66 32.83
CA ARG A 1095 -74.31 -1.60 33.93
C ARG A 1095 -75.25 -2.80 33.81
N GLY A 1096 -74.68 -3.96 33.48
CA GLY A 1096 -75.41 -5.22 33.38
C GLY A 1096 -75.83 -5.77 34.74
N VAL A 1097 -77.09 -6.20 34.87
CA VAL A 1097 -77.56 -7.06 35.97
C VAL A 1097 -77.21 -8.51 35.59
N LEU A 1098 -76.32 -9.16 36.34
CA LEU A 1098 -75.87 -10.52 36.04
C LEU A 1098 -76.90 -11.54 36.54
N LEU A 1099 -77.59 -12.19 35.61
CA LEU A 1099 -78.37 -13.41 35.82
C LEU A 1099 -77.52 -14.60 35.38
N ASP A 1100 -76.90 -15.32 36.31
CA ASP A 1100 -76.21 -16.58 36.01
C ASP A 1100 -77.20 -17.73 36.12
N ALA A 1101 -77.45 -18.41 34.99
CA ALA A 1101 -78.23 -19.64 34.94
C ALA A 1101 -77.30 -20.80 34.56
N GLN A 1102 -77.12 -21.74 35.49
CA GLN A 1102 -76.24 -22.90 35.33
C GLN A 1102 -77.01 -24.08 34.73
N PHE A 1103 -76.52 -24.63 33.63
CA PHE A 1103 -77.09 -25.80 32.96
C PHE A 1103 -76.08 -26.95 32.97
N SER A 1104 -76.52 -28.12 33.45
CA SER A 1104 -75.78 -29.39 33.35
C SER A 1104 -76.65 -30.39 32.60
N GLY A 1105 -76.16 -30.95 31.49
CA GLY A 1105 -76.91 -31.91 30.67
C GLY A 1105 -78.23 -31.37 30.09
N GLY A 1106 -78.35 -30.06 29.87
CA GLY A 1106 -79.57 -29.40 29.36
C GLY A 1106 -80.66 -29.14 30.41
N LEU A 1107 -80.41 -29.45 31.69
CA LEU A 1107 -81.31 -29.16 32.81
C LEU A 1107 -80.81 -27.94 33.60
N PRO A 1108 -81.67 -26.94 33.90
CA PRO A 1108 -81.29 -25.81 34.76
C PRO A 1108 -81.09 -26.31 36.20
N THR A 1109 -79.89 -26.13 36.75
CA THR A 1109 -79.47 -26.67 38.05
C THR A 1109 -79.30 -25.60 39.14
N GLY A 1110 -79.22 -24.32 38.77
CA GLY A 1110 -79.19 -23.19 39.69
C GLY A 1110 -79.34 -21.86 38.97
N THR A 1111 -79.88 -20.85 39.63
CA THR A 1111 -79.93 -19.46 39.14
C THR A 1111 -79.47 -18.53 40.25
N THR A 1112 -78.45 -17.73 39.99
CA THR A 1112 -77.95 -16.71 40.91
C THR A 1112 -78.17 -15.32 40.28
N LEU A 1113 -78.43 -14.31 41.11
CA LEU A 1113 -78.81 -12.96 40.68
C LEU A 1113 -77.93 -11.96 41.44
N GLY A 1114 -77.00 -11.33 40.73
CA GLY A 1114 -76.01 -10.41 41.29
C GLY A 1114 -76.11 -9.02 40.65
N VAL A 1115 -76.13 -7.98 41.48
CA VAL A 1115 -76.05 -6.57 41.04
C VAL A 1115 -74.71 -6.02 41.53
N ASN A 1116 -73.90 -5.47 40.62
CA ASN A 1116 -72.49 -5.08 40.83
C ASN A 1116 -71.57 -6.24 41.23
N GLY A 1117 -71.14 -7.05 40.25
CA GLY A 1117 -69.92 -7.86 40.35
C GLY A 1117 -69.68 -8.52 41.70
N MET A 1118 -70.52 -9.49 42.07
CA MET A 1118 -70.16 -10.48 43.07
C MET A 1118 -70.09 -11.84 42.39
N ALA A 1119 -68.94 -12.48 42.55
CA ALA A 1119 -68.57 -13.78 42.01
C ALA A 1119 -69.71 -14.80 42.17
N SER A 1120 -70.26 -15.28 41.06
CA SER A 1120 -70.90 -16.59 41.04
C SER A 1120 -69.80 -17.61 40.86
N ASP A 1121 -69.62 -18.51 41.82
CA ASP A 1121 -68.79 -19.70 41.64
C ASP A 1121 -69.49 -20.59 40.60
N LEU A 1122 -69.01 -20.51 39.36
CA LEU A 1122 -69.57 -21.21 38.20
C LEU A 1122 -69.28 -22.73 38.24
N SER A 1123 -68.75 -23.27 39.34
CA SER A 1123 -68.25 -24.64 39.43
C SER A 1123 -68.83 -25.50 40.56
N MET A 1124 -69.84 -25.04 41.30
CA MET A 1124 -70.32 -25.69 42.54
C MET A 1124 -70.73 -27.18 42.43
N LEU A 1125 -70.82 -27.76 41.23
CA LEU A 1125 -71.11 -29.17 40.98
C LEU A 1125 -69.89 -30.04 40.57
N ASN A 1126 -68.73 -29.45 40.24
CA ASN A 1126 -67.54 -30.19 39.80
C ASN A 1126 -66.77 -30.89 40.95
N MET A 1127 -67.15 -30.67 42.20
CA MET A 1127 -66.57 -31.37 43.38
C MET A 1127 -67.20 -32.74 43.69
N VAL A 1128 -68.24 -33.16 42.95
CA VAL A 1128 -68.90 -34.46 43.17
C VAL A 1128 -68.33 -35.50 42.19
N PRO A 1129 -67.67 -36.58 42.65
CA PRO A 1129 -67.14 -37.61 41.76
C PRO A 1129 -68.27 -38.32 41.01
N GLY A 1130 -68.27 -38.26 39.68
CA GLY A 1130 -69.21 -39.00 38.83
C GLY A 1130 -70.18 -38.17 37.97
N MET A 1131 -70.15 -36.83 38.03
CA MET A 1131 -70.83 -35.94 37.08
C MET A 1131 -69.78 -35.15 36.28
N GLY A 1132 -69.35 -35.70 35.14
CA GLY A 1132 -68.30 -35.13 34.28
C GLY A 1132 -68.83 -34.47 33.01
N ASP A 1133 -70.01 -33.86 33.06
CA ASP A 1133 -70.59 -33.17 31.91
C ASP A 1133 -70.13 -31.70 31.85
N SER A 1134 -70.05 -31.13 30.65
CA SER A 1134 -69.69 -29.74 30.44
C SER A 1134 -70.76 -28.80 31.02
N ASN A 1135 -70.31 -27.80 31.79
CA ASN A 1135 -71.19 -26.79 32.34
C ASN A 1135 -71.37 -25.62 31.38
N LYS A 1136 -72.57 -25.07 31.38
CA LYS A 1136 -73.00 -23.93 30.55
C LYS A 1136 -73.53 -22.82 31.43
N HIS A 1137 -72.99 -21.62 31.23
CA HIS A 1137 -73.33 -20.40 31.96
C HIS A 1137 -73.79 -19.33 30.98
N ILE A 1138 -74.87 -18.65 31.33
CA ILE A 1138 -75.42 -17.57 30.52
C ILE A 1138 -75.37 -16.30 31.37
N MET A 1139 -74.80 -15.22 30.84
CA MET A 1139 -74.74 -13.90 31.45
C MET A 1139 -75.52 -12.93 30.57
N VAL A 1140 -76.64 -12.46 31.09
CA VAL A 1140 -77.54 -11.54 30.38
C VAL A 1140 -77.22 -10.10 30.78
N VAL A 1141 -77.00 -9.22 29.81
CA VAL A 1141 -76.95 -7.77 30.06
C VAL A 1141 -78.40 -7.26 29.94
N GLU A 1142 -79.00 -6.80 31.04
CA GLU A 1142 -80.39 -6.31 31.03
C GLU A 1142 -80.40 -4.76 30.86
N PRO A 1143 -80.81 -4.24 29.68
CA PRO A 1143 -80.74 -2.80 29.40
C PRO A 1143 -81.98 -2.03 29.90
N PHE A 1144 -83.11 -2.70 30.16
CA PHE A 1144 -84.39 -2.02 30.38
C PHE A 1144 -84.63 -1.60 31.83
N SER A 1145 -84.30 -2.43 32.82
CA SER A 1145 -84.42 -2.07 34.23
C SER A 1145 -83.36 -1.06 34.65
N SER A 1146 -82.13 -1.13 34.12
CA SER A 1146 -81.09 -0.12 34.35
C SER A 1146 -81.45 1.23 33.71
N ALA A 1147 -81.98 1.27 32.49
CA ALA A 1147 -82.47 2.50 31.89
C ALA A 1147 -83.67 3.10 32.66
N VAL A 1148 -84.62 2.25 33.10
CA VAL A 1148 -85.75 2.68 33.92
C VAL A 1148 -85.31 3.14 35.32
N LEU A 1149 -84.35 2.47 35.96
CA LEU A 1149 -83.79 2.84 37.26
C LEU A 1149 -82.94 4.10 37.19
N THR A 1150 -82.16 4.30 36.12
CA THR A 1150 -81.38 5.51 35.88
C THR A 1150 -82.30 6.69 35.56
N ILE A 1151 -83.35 6.50 34.74
CA ILE A 1151 -84.39 7.52 34.52
C ILE A 1151 -85.11 7.83 35.83
N LEU A 1152 -85.50 6.83 36.63
CA LEU A 1152 -86.15 7.03 37.93
C LEU A 1152 -85.23 7.72 38.95
N ALA A 1153 -83.95 7.37 39.01
CA ALA A 1153 -82.98 7.99 39.91
C ALA A 1153 -82.69 9.46 39.52
N THR A 1154 -82.61 9.75 38.21
CA THR A 1154 -82.36 11.10 37.69
C THR A 1154 -83.61 11.98 37.75
N THR A 1155 -84.82 11.40 37.77
CA THR A 1155 -86.09 12.15 37.82
C THR A 1155 -86.73 12.24 39.21
N LEU A 1156 -86.40 11.35 40.16
CA LEU A 1156 -86.95 11.35 41.53
C LEU A 1156 -85.96 11.75 42.63
N GLY A 1157 -84.65 11.82 42.34
CA GLY A 1157 -83.62 12.26 43.28
C GLY A 1157 -83.28 13.75 43.17
N GLY A 1158 -84.25 14.62 43.47
CA GLY A 1158 -84.04 16.07 43.58
C GLY A 1158 -84.19 16.56 45.02
N ASP A 1159 -83.07 16.67 45.73
CA ASP A 1159 -82.62 17.80 46.57
C ASP A 1159 -81.16 17.59 47.01
#